data_AF-A0A257K8B6-F1
#
_entry.id   AF-A0A257K8B6-F1
#
_cell.length_a   1.000
_cell.length_b   1.000
_cell.length_c   1.000
_cell.angle_alpha   90.00
_cell.angle_beta   90.00
_cell.angle_gamma   90.00
#
_symmetry.space_group_name_H-M   'P 1'
#
loop_
_entity.id
_entity.type
_entity.pdbx_description
1 polymer ?
#
loop_
_entity_poly.entity_id
_entity_poly.type
_entity_poly.pdbx_seq_one_letter_code
_entity_poly.pdbx_strand_id
1 'polypeptide(L)'
;MKNFDYTSLIFWLCFCTVLHSYSQRAVFGVVKDVYSFTPINLATITGSGGSVCISDRKGQFELTEFQGHTLQIHALGYLPKIVSVPTANTALNIVLEPENKPINSEGKYLIQRVIHSMKLEPITSFLKDYEWKGYQRLLLTATADSLATDSHAKKSNPNPIESAREQTYKGLINRQHLFMTEKITRYQSNGRSIVQTVEGLKMAGFKRPIYEYAGFEWHSYALTANPYHLFQNKYKSPLNPKNQESYTFSVQDTLQWNNHKIIALRFHPKPNEPKDACLEGVLFIDAENSELARVFLRVTGVIDIGIDHQCYWEPLLKHWIPLQNTLLIQKGKRQKPLQILGRTIEFDEEDKNDNRFTRAKTASDFSFLLLREHFFPIKKNTQELPFVDVQVLKEAESQPDAFWEQYRSSPLDFRDKNTYLALDSIATARKIEQKIRLGRKVFNGYFPIGLVDVDLRQLLTYNNYEGFRIGTGGITNELFSDKYRVESYGAFGLKDRRFKFSMGGAMRLEHIFNSWLGGAYTDDLREVASTLFITDKRSYSLFDTRPINLNTFYHWQNWKAYFETQCIPRVNTTIQASYSSITPFFDYQFDHNGKRYTQFNAALWSVACQWNPFSYLLETPYNRIEMARHYPRFTLQWTQTLPWADTEFIRFNKFDARIEYEFAHYDGAKTFVFIESGIANGDVPITHLYNATPNSLSRDKLLQRLTIAGNNSFETMYFNEFFSDRYVYLQWKYQLKRKPLFDGFEPVFVFAHRMAWGSLNHPEKHLDFPFQTMEKGYFESGVECNQLFKGFGLSFTYRYGPYSLPHFEDNLAIKFSFFLDIGI
;
A
#
# COMPACT_ATOMS: atom_id res chain seq x y z
N MET A 1 36.08 7.75 -78.09
CA MET A 1 35.19 8.93 -77.89
C MET A 1 33.76 8.43 -77.84
N LYS A 2 32.93 8.98 -76.92
CA LYS A 2 31.56 8.58 -76.54
C LYS A 2 31.52 7.46 -75.48
N ASN A 3 30.82 7.53 -74.36
CA ASN A 3 30.00 8.56 -73.71
C ASN A 3 30.14 8.27 -72.21
N PHE A 4 30.69 9.21 -71.42
CA PHE A 4 30.61 9.14 -69.96
C PHE A 4 29.30 9.82 -69.56
N ASP A 5 28.39 9.03 -68.99
CA ASP A 5 27.02 9.46 -68.67
C ASP A 5 27.02 10.29 -67.39
N TYR A 6 26.86 11.62 -67.55
CA TYR A 6 26.89 12.63 -66.48
C TYR A 6 25.70 12.52 -65.50
N THR A 7 24.77 11.59 -65.73
CA THR A 7 23.55 11.41 -64.92
C THR A 7 23.83 10.72 -63.57
N SER A 8 24.84 9.85 -63.47
CA SER A 8 25.17 9.16 -62.21
C SER A 8 25.90 10.05 -61.19
N LEU A 9 26.69 11.01 -61.66
CA LEU A 9 27.45 11.93 -60.79
C LEU A 9 26.54 12.98 -60.14
N ILE A 10 25.48 13.43 -60.84
CA ILE A 10 24.50 14.39 -60.31
C ILE A 10 23.57 13.71 -59.29
N PHE A 11 23.23 12.43 -59.49
CA PHE A 11 22.44 11.67 -58.51
C PHE A 11 23.22 11.42 -57.20
N TRP A 12 24.55 11.23 -57.28
CA TRP A 12 25.40 11.10 -56.09
C TRP A 12 25.69 12.45 -55.41
N LEU A 13 25.79 13.55 -56.16
CA LEU A 13 25.93 14.90 -55.57
C LEU A 13 24.65 15.39 -54.89
N CYS A 14 23.46 15.01 -55.38
CA CYS A 14 22.19 15.33 -54.71
C CYS A 14 21.88 14.43 -53.50
N PHE A 15 22.48 13.24 -53.37
CA PHE A 15 22.31 12.38 -52.19
C PHE A 15 23.23 12.81 -51.02
N CYS A 16 24.31 13.55 -51.29
CA CYS A 16 25.22 14.05 -50.26
C CYS A 16 24.77 15.35 -49.57
N THR A 17 23.68 16.01 -50.02
CA THR A 17 23.22 17.29 -49.45
C THR A 17 22.01 17.21 -48.52
N VAL A 18 21.56 16.01 -48.13
CA VAL A 18 20.42 15.85 -47.19
C VAL A 18 20.78 15.07 -45.91
N LEU A 19 22.07 14.92 -45.59
CA LEU A 19 22.49 14.54 -44.24
C LEU A 19 22.60 15.80 -43.36
N HIS A 20 21.47 16.39 -43.00
CA HIS A 20 21.41 17.24 -41.82
C HIS A 20 21.47 16.32 -40.59
N SER A 21 22.70 15.98 -40.17
CA SER A 21 22.94 15.49 -38.82
C SER A 21 22.50 16.59 -37.86
N TYR A 22 21.32 16.43 -37.24
CA TYR A 22 20.98 17.17 -36.03
C TYR A 22 21.94 16.70 -34.93
N SER A 23 23.11 17.34 -34.85
CA SER A 23 23.95 17.25 -33.66
C SER A 23 23.18 17.90 -32.52
N GLN A 24 22.79 17.11 -31.52
CA GLN A 24 22.25 17.62 -30.26
C GLN A 24 23.36 18.46 -29.59
N ARG A 25 23.25 19.78 -29.69
CA ARG A 25 24.11 20.71 -28.97
C ARG A 25 23.73 20.65 -27.49
N ALA A 26 24.61 20.11 -26.66
CA ALA A 26 24.45 20.11 -25.21
C ALA A 26 25.39 21.15 -24.59
N VAL A 27 24.95 21.82 -23.54
CA VAL A 27 25.79 22.68 -22.71
C VAL A 27 25.76 22.16 -21.29
N PHE A 28 26.92 21.90 -20.73
CA PHE A 28 27.06 21.40 -19.37
C PHE A 28 27.91 22.37 -18.56
N GLY A 29 27.66 22.45 -17.26
CA GLY A 29 28.42 23.36 -16.42
C GLY A 29 28.11 23.23 -14.95
N VAL A 30 28.75 24.07 -14.14
CA VAL A 30 28.56 24.13 -12.69
C VAL A 30 28.25 25.55 -12.26
N VAL A 31 27.23 25.75 -11.43
CA VAL A 31 26.88 27.03 -10.81
C VAL A 31 27.39 27.07 -9.37
N LYS A 32 28.13 28.12 -9.00
CA LYS A 32 28.74 28.30 -7.68
C LYS A 32 28.53 29.71 -7.13
N ASP A 33 28.60 29.84 -5.81
CA ASP A 33 28.60 31.12 -5.12
C ASP A 33 29.98 31.81 -5.27
N VAL A 34 29.97 33.12 -5.49
CA VAL A 34 31.18 33.91 -5.79
C VAL A 34 32.16 34.04 -4.63
N TYR A 35 31.69 33.95 -3.40
CA TYR A 35 32.51 34.20 -2.21
C TYR A 35 32.96 32.90 -1.53
N SER A 36 32.06 31.94 -1.43
CA SER A 36 32.26 30.66 -0.77
C SER A 36 32.69 29.54 -1.71
N PHE A 37 32.57 29.74 -3.04
CA PHE A 37 32.76 28.71 -4.07
C PHE A 37 31.92 27.46 -3.86
N THR A 38 30.90 27.53 -3.01
CA THR A 38 29.99 26.42 -2.75
C THR A 38 29.06 26.25 -3.95
N PRO A 39 28.72 25.01 -4.33
CA PRO A 39 27.81 24.81 -5.43
C PRO A 39 26.41 25.32 -5.11
N ILE A 40 25.84 26.09 -6.04
CA ILE A 40 24.48 26.60 -5.94
C ILE A 40 23.56 25.55 -6.52
N ASN A 41 22.80 24.90 -5.63
CA ASN A 41 21.79 23.91 -5.97
C ASN A 41 20.49 24.62 -6.38
N LEU A 42 19.79 24.05 -7.36
CA LEU A 42 18.52 24.57 -7.88
C LEU A 42 18.59 25.97 -8.51
N ALA A 43 19.76 26.38 -9.03
CA ALA A 43 19.82 27.51 -9.95
C ALA A 43 19.11 27.14 -11.26
N THR A 44 18.29 28.04 -11.79
CA THR A 44 17.62 27.92 -13.09
C THR A 44 18.56 28.42 -14.18
N ILE A 45 18.77 27.62 -15.21
CA ILE A 45 19.60 27.95 -16.38
C ILE A 45 18.71 27.94 -17.61
N THR A 46 18.56 29.11 -18.23
CA THR A 46 17.72 29.35 -19.39
C THR A 46 18.60 29.66 -20.60
N GLY A 47 18.48 28.89 -21.67
CA GLY A 47 19.11 29.16 -22.95
C GLY A 47 18.29 30.12 -23.80
N SER A 48 18.95 30.86 -24.70
CA SER A 48 18.28 31.86 -25.56
C SER A 48 17.23 31.29 -26.53
N GLY A 49 17.15 29.97 -26.70
CA GLY A 49 16.11 29.27 -27.46
C GLY A 49 14.91 28.77 -26.62
N GLY A 50 14.82 29.16 -25.34
CA GLY A 50 13.76 28.71 -24.43
C GLY A 50 14.03 27.38 -23.72
N SER A 51 15.16 26.72 -24.00
CA SER A 51 15.61 25.52 -23.29
C SER A 51 15.91 25.86 -21.82
N VAL A 52 15.34 25.12 -20.85
CA VAL A 52 15.57 25.37 -19.41
C VAL A 52 16.02 24.11 -18.70
N CYS A 53 17.07 24.22 -17.87
CA CYS A 53 17.49 23.17 -16.95
C CYS A 53 17.75 23.74 -15.54
N ILE A 54 17.90 22.85 -14.56
CA ILE A 54 18.14 23.21 -13.16
C ILE A 54 19.41 22.51 -12.70
N SER A 55 20.24 23.22 -11.93
CA SER A 55 21.47 22.66 -11.36
C SER A 55 21.22 21.68 -10.20
N ASP A 56 22.05 20.65 -10.12
CA ASP A 56 22.03 19.60 -9.11
C ASP A 56 22.71 20.01 -7.78
N ARG A 57 22.94 19.05 -6.88
CA ARG A 57 23.59 19.32 -5.57
C ARG A 57 25.04 19.78 -5.67
N LYS A 58 25.72 19.39 -6.73
CA LYS A 58 27.08 19.80 -7.04
C LYS A 58 27.08 21.05 -7.90
N GLY A 59 25.92 21.72 -8.06
CA GLY A 59 25.73 22.87 -8.93
C GLY A 59 25.77 22.51 -10.41
N GLN A 60 25.85 21.22 -10.76
CA GLN A 60 26.03 20.75 -12.13
C GLN A 60 24.72 20.84 -12.89
N PHE A 61 24.75 21.30 -14.13
CA PHE A 61 23.61 21.33 -15.02
C PHE A 61 23.98 20.76 -16.39
N GLU A 62 22.98 20.23 -17.07
CA GLU A 62 23.07 19.79 -18.46
C GLU A 62 21.84 20.32 -19.19
N LEU A 63 22.09 21.09 -20.24
CA LEU A 63 21.06 21.67 -21.09
C LEU A 63 21.18 21.05 -22.48
N THR A 64 20.30 20.09 -22.78
CA THR A 64 20.18 19.46 -24.09
C THR A 64 19.38 20.35 -25.03
N GLU A 65 19.66 20.27 -26.35
CA GLU A 65 18.95 21.04 -27.39
C GLU A 65 19.15 22.57 -27.32
N PHE A 66 20.35 22.99 -26.92
CA PHE A 66 20.69 24.41 -26.85
C PHE A 66 20.90 25.00 -28.25
N GLN A 67 20.00 25.89 -28.69
CA GLN A 67 20.08 26.59 -29.98
C GLN A 67 20.56 28.06 -29.84
N GLY A 68 21.31 28.37 -28.79
CA GLY A 68 21.63 29.74 -28.39
C GLY A 68 23.10 30.14 -28.40
N HIS A 69 23.35 31.40 -28.00
CA HIS A 69 24.69 31.93 -27.71
C HIS A 69 24.83 32.45 -26.28
N THR A 70 23.73 32.51 -25.52
CA THR A 70 23.73 33.00 -24.13
C THR A 70 22.91 32.08 -23.24
N LEU A 71 23.37 31.94 -22.00
CA LEU A 71 22.66 31.36 -20.87
C LEU A 71 22.31 32.47 -19.89
N GLN A 72 21.09 32.47 -19.40
CA GLN A 72 20.67 33.29 -18.28
C GLN A 72 20.52 32.39 -17.06
N ILE A 73 21.17 32.75 -15.96
CA ILE A 73 21.25 31.96 -14.74
C ILE A 73 20.65 32.76 -13.59
N HIS A 74 19.70 32.14 -12.88
CA HIS A 74 19.02 32.71 -11.73
C HIS A 74 19.08 31.76 -10.54
N ALA A 75 19.27 32.29 -9.32
CA ALA A 75 19.20 31.52 -8.09
C ALA A 75 18.69 32.38 -6.93
N LEU A 76 17.91 31.79 -6.01
CA LEU A 76 17.35 32.49 -4.86
C LEU A 76 18.44 33.13 -4.00
N GLY A 77 18.31 34.44 -3.76
CA GLY A 77 19.28 35.19 -2.98
C GLY A 77 20.58 35.43 -3.75
N TYR A 78 20.54 35.40 -5.09
CA TYR A 78 21.64 35.75 -5.99
C TYR A 78 21.17 36.64 -7.14
N LEU A 79 22.05 37.56 -7.56
CA LEU A 79 21.83 38.40 -8.73
C LEU A 79 21.86 37.54 -10.00
N PRO A 80 20.92 37.76 -10.93
CA PRO A 80 20.90 37.04 -12.20
C PRO A 80 22.13 37.35 -13.03
N LYS A 81 22.64 36.33 -13.74
CA LYS A 81 23.83 36.47 -14.58
C LYS A 81 23.58 35.93 -15.98
N ILE A 82 23.99 36.69 -16.99
CA ILE A 82 23.98 36.24 -18.38
C ILE A 82 25.42 35.85 -18.76
N VAL A 83 25.58 34.65 -19.30
CA VAL A 83 26.87 34.07 -19.70
C VAL A 83 26.81 33.71 -21.18
N SER A 84 27.76 34.22 -21.96
CA SER A 84 27.91 33.81 -23.37
C SER A 84 28.52 32.41 -23.46
N VAL A 85 27.97 31.57 -24.35
CA VAL A 85 28.46 30.21 -24.62
C VAL A 85 29.37 30.27 -25.86
N PRO A 86 30.69 30.04 -25.70
CA PRO A 86 31.65 30.20 -26.82
C PRO A 86 31.45 29.16 -27.93
N THR A 87 31.15 27.91 -27.56
CA THR A 87 30.92 26.76 -28.45
C THR A 87 29.96 25.76 -27.82
N ALA A 88 29.19 25.01 -28.62
CA ALA A 88 28.42 23.86 -28.12
C ALA A 88 29.37 22.77 -27.58
N ASN A 89 28.97 22.04 -26.54
CA ASN A 89 29.76 21.03 -25.80
C ASN A 89 30.93 21.57 -24.94
N THR A 90 30.84 22.82 -24.46
CA THR A 90 31.86 23.39 -23.55
C THR A 90 31.39 23.32 -22.10
N ALA A 91 32.26 22.86 -21.19
CA ALA A 91 32.01 22.88 -19.75
C ALA A 91 32.08 24.32 -19.22
N LEU A 92 30.96 24.85 -18.70
CA LEU A 92 30.91 26.20 -18.13
C LEU A 92 31.05 26.18 -16.62
N ASN A 93 31.83 27.11 -16.07
CA ASN A 93 31.92 27.32 -14.62
C ASN A 93 31.34 28.70 -14.32
N ILE A 94 30.11 28.72 -13.81
CA ILE A 94 29.27 29.91 -13.66
C ILE A 94 29.26 30.28 -12.19
N VAL A 95 29.48 31.55 -11.91
CA VAL A 95 29.59 32.05 -10.54
C VAL A 95 28.60 33.19 -10.34
N LEU A 96 27.76 33.10 -9.30
CA LEU A 96 26.70 34.07 -8.98
C LEU A 96 27.02 34.86 -7.71
N GLU A 97 26.62 36.13 -7.68
CA GLU A 97 26.78 37.02 -6.52
C GLU A 97 25.50 37.03 -5.68
N PRO A 98 25.56 36.89 -4.35
CA PRO A 98 24.37 36.91 -3.51
C PRO A 98 23.63 38.26 -3.52
N GLU A 99 22.30 38.23 -3.64
CA GLU A 99 21.38 39.36 -3.64
C GLU A 99 20.68 39.49 -2.27
N ASN A 100 20.83 40.65 -1.64
CA ASN A 100 20.09 41.00 -0.42
C ASN A 100 18.69 41.52 -0.76
N LYS A 101 17.73 40.62 -1.04
CA LYS A 101 16.30 40.97 -1.15
C LYS A 101 15.43 40.19 -0.14
N PRO A 102 14.44 40.85 0.50
CA PRO A 102 13.52 40.19 1.41
C PRO A 102 12.50 39.30 0.67
N ILE A 103 12.07 38.24 1.36
CA ILE A 103 11.09 37.24 0.91
C ILE A 103 9.72 37.93 0.69
N ASN A 104 9.17 37.86 -0.52
CA ASN A 104 8.01 38.65 -0.95
C ASN A 104 6.66 37.95 -0.66
N SER A 105 5.62 38.73 -0.33
CA SER A 105 4.23 38.29 -0.08
C SER A 105 3.50 37.74 -1.31
N GLU A 106 4.00 38.03 -2.51
CA GLU A 106 3.43 37.63 -3.81
C GLU A 106 3.36 36.11 -4.01
N GLY A 107 4.32 35.35 -3.48
CA GLY A 107 4.37 33.90 -3.66
C GLY A 107 3.17 33.17 -3.02
N LYS A 108 2.69 33.67 -1.88
CA LYS A 108 1.53 33.09 -1.17
C LYS A 108 0.22 33.33 -1.93
N TYR A 109 0.08 34.49 -2.56
CA TYR A 109 -1.07 34.80 -3.40
C TYR A 109 -1.10 33.91 -4.65
N LEU A 110 0.04 33.74 -5.32
CA LEU A 110 0.13 32.92 -6.53
C LEU A 110 -0.23 31.45 -6.26
N ILE A 111 0.28 30.87 -5.17
CA ILE A 111 -0.06 29.49 -4.82
C ILE A 111 -1.55 29.31 -4.48
N GLN A 112 -2.18 30.31 -3.87
CA GLN A 112 -3.63 30.27 -3.61
C GLN A 112 -4.44 30.29 -4.91
N ARG A 113 -4.02 31.06 -5.92
CA ARG A 113 -4.64 31.02 -7.26
C ARG A 113 -4.51 29.66 -7.92
N VAL A 114 -3.33 29.03 -7.86
CA VAL A 114 -3.11 27.66 -8.39
C VAL A 114 -4.02 26.64 -7.70
N ILE A 115 -4.12 26.70 -6.37
CA ILE A 115 -5.01 25.78 -5.64
C ILE A 115 -6.47 26.04 -5.98
N HIS A 116 -6.84 27.29 -6.22
CA HIS A 116 -8.19 27.65 -6.63
C HIS A 116 -8.52 27.14 -8.04
N SER A 117 -7.63 27.32 -9.02
CA SER A 117 -7.82 26.81 -10.39
C SER A 117 -7.99 25.29 -10.40
N MET A 118 -7.12 24.56 -9.69
CA MET A 118 -7.20 23.10 -9.56
C MET A 118 -8.50 22.58 -8.92
N LYS A 119 -9.18 23.41 -8.11
CA LYS A 119 -10.47 23.06 -7.51
C LYS A 119 -11.64 23.35 -8.43
N LEU A 120 -11.56 24.42 -9.21
CA LEU A 120 -12.61 24.81 -10.15
C LEU A 120 -12.65 23.85 -11.35
N GLU A 121 -11.48 23.55 -11.93
CA GLU A 121 -11.34 22.73 -13.13
C GLU A 121 -10.26 21.66 -12.91
N PRO A 122 -10.55 20.61 -12.13
CA PRO A 122 -9.60 19.52 -11.96
C PRO A 122 -9.33 18.83 -13.30
N ILE A 123 -8.11 18.29 -13.47
CA ILE A 123 -7.74 17.51 -14.66
C ILE A 123 -8.74 16.39 -14.99
N THR A 124 -9.40 15.84 -13.97
CA THR A 124 -10.45 14.85 -14.15
C THR A 124 -11.68 15.41 -14.86
N SER A 125 -12.07 16.65 -14.63
CA SER A 125 -13.29 17.21 -15.23
C SER A 125 -13.10 17.54 -16.71
N PHE A 126 -12.03 18.24 -17.09
CA PHE A 126 -11.84 18.65 -18.48
C PHE A 126 -11.36 17.50 -19.39
N LEU A 127 -10.80 16.42 -18.83
CA LEU A 127 -10.45 15.19 -19.58
C LEU A 127 -11.55 14.13 -19.58
N LYS A 128 -12.77 14.42 -19.08
CA LYS A 128 -13.86 13.43 -18.97
C LYS A 128 -14.15 12.69 -20.29
N ASP A 129 -14.12 13.42 -21.41
CA ASP A 129 -14.42 12.86 -22.74
C ASP A 129 -13.17 12.45 -23.52
N TYR A 130 -12.00 12.42 -22.86
CA TYR A 130 -10.71 12.16 -23.46
C TYR A 130 -10.03 10.93 -22.85
N GLU A 131 -9.18 10.32 -23.65
CA GLU A 131 -8.27 9.27 -23.25
C GLU A 131 -6.86 9.60 -23.74
N TRP A 132 -5.86 9.11 -23.03
CA TRP A 132 -4.46 9.20 -23.46
C TRP A 132 -3.72 7.94 -23.05
N LYS A 133 -2.55 7.70 -23.65
CA LYS A 133 -1.70 6.57 -23.28
C LYS A 133 -0.44 7.07 -22.58
N GLY A 134 0.11 6.25 -21.70
CA GLY A 134 1.42 6.44 -21.10
C GLY A 134 2.27 5.19 -21.28
N TYR A 135 3.51 5.38 -21.74
CA TYR A 135 4.55 4.36 -21.70
C TYR A 135 5.46 4.62 -20.51
N GLN A 136 5.45 3.69 -19.57
CA GLN A 136 6.22 3.74 -18.35
C GLN A 136 7.35 2.70 -18.39
N ARG A 137 8.57 3.14 -18.10
CA ARG A 137 9.77 2.31 -17.97
C ARG A 137 10.40 2.53 -16.60
N LEU A 138 10.58 1.45 -15.85
CA LEU A 138 11.25 1.43 -14.55
C LEU A 138 12.58 0.70 -14.70
N LEU A 139 13.64 1.28 -14.15
CA LEU A 139 14.98 0.72 -14.14
C LEU A 139 15.56 0.80 -12.73
N LEU A 140 16.13 -0.31 -12.26
CA LEU A 140 17.11 -0.30 -11.18
C LEU A 140 18.48 -0.47 -11.82
N THR A 141 19.34 0.53 -11.71
CA THR A 141 20.61 0.58 -12.45
C THR A 141 21.70 1.28 -11.64
N ALA A 142 22.94 1.22 -12.12
CA ALA A 142 24.07 2.00 -11.63
C ALA A 142 24.93 2.47 -12.81
N THR A 143 25.67 3.56 -12.60
CA THR A 143 26.62 4.11 -13.59
C THR A 143 28.05 3.69 -13.26
N ALA A 144 28.77 3.21 -14.27
CA ALA A 144 30.14 2.74 -14.13
C ALA A 144 31.15 3.89 -13.91
N ASP A 145 30.90 5.04 -14.54
CA ASP A 145 31.80 6.22 -14.47
C ASP A 145 31.84 6.86 -13.07
N SER A 146 30.74 6.76 -12.32
CA SER A 146 30.68 7.20 -10.91
C SER A 146 31.57 6.35 -10.00
N LEU A 147 31.98 5.16 -10.43
CA LEU A 147 32.87 4.26 -9.70
C LEU A 147 34.37 4.49 -10.00
N ALA A 148 34.69 5.28 -11.03
CA ALA A 148 36.06 5.61 -11.39
C ALA A 148 36.59 6.82 -10.59
N THR A 149 35.69 7.71 -10.14
CA THR A 149 36.02 9.01 -9.57
C THR A 149 36.40 9.00 -8.08
N ASP A 150 36.03 7.97 -7.30
CA ASP A 150 36.41 7.82 -5.88
C ASP A 150 37.70 6.99 -5.68
N SER A 151 38.57 6.93 -6.69
CA SER A 151 39.88 6.25 -6.66
C SER A 151 40.93 6.92 -5.76
N HIS A 152 40.61 8.05 -5.10
CA HIS A 152 41.50 8.75 -4.17
C HIS A 152 41.46 8.23 -2.73
N ALA A 153 40.51 7.37 -2.35
CA ALA A 153 40.54 6.68 -1.06
C ALA A 153 41.30 5.34 -1.17
N LYS A 154 42.60 5.39 -1.46
CA LYS A 154 43.48 4.20 -1.37
C LYS A 154 43.55 3.74 0.10
N LYS A 155 42.72 2.76 0.49
CA LYS A 155 43.03 1.92 1.65
C LYS A 155 44.38 1.25 1.37
N SER A 156 45.33 1.35 2.30
CA SER A 156 46.67 0.77 2.19
C SER A 156 46.68 -0.77 2.14
N ASN A 157 45.53 -1.42 2.34
CA ASN A 157 45.31 -2.84 2.10
C ASN A 157 43.82 -3.10 1.79
N PRO A 158 43.40 -3.23 0.52
CA PRO A 158 42.03 -3.60 0.20
C PRO A 158 41.79 -5.08 0.52
N ASN A 159 40.69 -5.39 1.20
CA ASN A 159 40.27 -6.77 1.43
C ASN A 159 40.03 -7.46 0.06
N PRO A 160 40.68 -8.61 -0.23
CA PRO A 160 40.55 -9.32 -1.51
C PRO A 160 39.11 -9.68 -1.86
N ILE A 161 38.28 -9.97 -0.84
CA ILE A 161 36.88 -10.37 -1.02
C ILE A 161 36.03 -9.17 -1.44
N GLU A 162 36.24 -8.00 -0.84
CA GLU A 162 35.50 -6.78 -1.18
C GLU A 162 35.84 -6.30 -2.59
N SER A 163 37.12 -6.33 -2.95
CA SER A 163 37.60 -5.93 -4.27
C SER A 163 37.12 -6.88 -5.38
N ALA A 164 37.09 -8.19 -5.14
CA ALA A 164 36.49 -9.15 -6.07
C ALA A 164 34.97 -8.94 -6.25
N ARG A 165 34.24 -8.64 -5.16
CA ARG A 165 32.80 -8.31 -5.22
C ARG A 165 32.55 -7.04 -6.01
N GLU A 166 33.37 -6.01 -5.82
CA GLU A 166 33.26 -4.75 -6.53
C GLU A 166 33.55 -4.92 -8.04
N GLN A 167 34.57 -5.67 -8.41
CA GLN A 167 34.87 -6.01 -9.81
C GLN A 167 33.73 -6.80 -10.46
N THR A 168 33.17 -7.79 -9.74
CA THR A 168 32.03 -8.57 -10.21
C THR A 168 30.80 -7.69 -10.42
N TYR A 169 30.52 -6.79 -9.47
CA TYR A 169 29.42 -5.84 -9.56
C TYR A 169 29.61 -4.85 -10.72
N LYS A 170 30.81 -4.27 -10.88
CA LYS A 170 31.21 -3.42 -12.03
C LYS A 170 30.99 -4.14 -13.35
N GLY A 171 31.44 -5.39 -13.46
CA GLY A 171 31.23 -6.22 -14.64
C GLY A 171 29.75 -6.47 -14.94
N LEU A 172 28.93 -6.67 -13.91
CA LEU A 172 27.49 -6.88 -14.04
C LEU A 172 26.78 -5.61 -14.51
N ILE A 173 26.99 -4.46 -13.85
CA ILE A 173 26.30 -3.21 -14.22
C ILE A 173 26.72 -2.71 -15.61
N ASN A 174 27.93 -3.03 -16.08
CA ASN A 174 28.36 -2.69 -17.45
C ASN A 174 27.61 -3.49 -18.52
N ARG A 175 27.20 -4.73 -18.20
CA ARG A 175 26.56 -5.63 -19.16
C ARG A 175 25.04 -5.57 -19.11
N GLN A 176 24.45 -5.17 -17.99
CA GLN A 176 23.00 -5.16 -17.79
C GLN A 176 22.58 -4.18 -16.70
N HIS A 177 21.28 -3.92 -16.61
CA HIS A 177 20.64 -3.32 -15.44
C HIS A 177 20.39 -4.38 -14.35
N LEU A 178 20.11 -3.91 -13.13
CA LEU A 178 19.78 -4.81 -12.01
C LEU A 178 18.34 -5.30 -12.10
N PHE A 179 17.44 -4.46 -12.62
CA PHE A 179 16.03 -4.77 -12.83
C PHE A 179 15.42 -3.82 -13.86
N MET A 180 14.42 -4.30 -14.61
CA MET A 180 13.72 -3.51 -15.63
C MET A 180 12.25 -3.96 -15.78
N THR A 181 11.36 -2.99 -15.96
CA THR A 181 9.96 -3.23 -16.36
C THR A 181 9.49 -2.21 -17.38
N GLU A 182 8.54 -2.61 -18.22
CA GLU A 182 7.82 -1.74 -19.16
C GLU A 182 6.31 -1.91 -18.95
N LYS A 183 5.56 -0.80 -18.98
CA LYS A 183 4.10 -0.77 -18.82
C LYS A 183 3.49 0.21 -19.82
N ILE A 184 2.44 -0.22 -20.52
CA ILE A 184 1.59 0.64 -21.34
C ILE A 184 0.24 0.76 -20.65
N THR A 185 -0.14 1.98 -20.32
CA THR A 185 -1.41 2.28 -19.68
C THR A 185 -2.20 3.26 -20.52
N ARG A 186 -3.47 2.95 -20.74
CA ARG A 186 -4.46 3.90 -21.20
C ARG A 186 -5.14 4.53 -19.98
N TYR A 187 -5.25 5.85 -20.00
CA TYR A 187 -5.88 6.65 -18.98
C TYR A 187 -7.19 7.22 -19.52
N GLN A 188 -8.25 7.13 -18.72
CA GLN A 188 -9.58 7.65 -19.03
C GLN A 188 -10.12 8.36 -17.78
N SER A 189 -10.92 9.40 -17.94
CA SER A 189 -11.53 10.10 -16.79
C SER A 189 -13.04 9.93 -16.76
N ASN A 190 -13.62 9.70 -15.57
CA ASN A 190 -15.07 9.73 -15.37
C ASN A 190 -15.59 11.11 -14.91
N GLY A 191 -14.71 12.14 -14.89
CA GLY A 191 -14.99 13.47 -14.34
C GLY A 191 -14.57 13.64 -12.87
N ARG A 192 -14.51 12.54 -12.11
CA ARG A 192 -14.16 12.53 -10.67
C ARG A 192 -12.81 11.87 -10.39
N SER A 193 -12.45 10.85 -11.15
CA SER A 193 -11.23 10.06 -11.00
C SER A 193 -10.70 9.64 -12.37
N ILE A 194 -9.39 9.36 -12.40
CA ILE A 194 -8.73 8.74 -13.55
C ILE A 194 -8.77 7.24 -13.35
N VAL A 195 -9.25 6.53 -14.37
CA VAL A 195 -9.27 5.07 -14.47
C VAL A 195 -8.13 4.63 -15.40
N GLN A 196 -7.43 3.57 -15.03
CA GLN A 196 -6.28 3.05 -15.75
C GLN A 196 -6.59 1.69 -16.36
N THR A 197 -6.39 1.54 -17.67
CA THR A 197 -6.40 0.25 -18.36
C THR A 197 -4.99 -0.10 -18.80
N VAL A 198 -4.38 -1.12 -18.22
CA VAL A 198 -3.06 -1.60 -18.61
C VAL A 198 -3.20 -2.51 -19.81
N GLU A 199 -2.68 -2.04 -20.94
CA GLU A 199 -2.73 -2.73 -22.23
C GLU A 199 -1.49 -3.59 -22.47
N GLY A 200 -0.37 -3.29 -21.79
CA GLY A 200 0.87 -4.06 -21.88
C GLY A 200 1.65 -4.00 -20.58
N LEU A 201 2.15 -5.13 -20.10
CA LEU A 201 2.98 -5.21 -18.91
C LEU A 201 4.09 -6.26 -19.05
N LYS A 202 5.34 -5.80 -19.07
CA LYS A 202 6.54 -6.64 -19.23
C LYS A 202 7.48 -6.45 -18.03
N MET A 203 7.91 -7.55 -17.41
CA MET A 203 8.76 -7.53 -16.23
C MET A 203 9.92 -8.51 -16.41
N ALA A 204 11.16 -8.03 -16.34
CA ALA A 204 12.34 -8.87 -16.53
C ALA A 204 12.44 -9.92 -15.42
N GLY A 205 12.68 -11.18 -15.80
CA GLY A 205 12.70 -12.32 -14.88
C GLY A 205 11.37 -13.03 -14.70
N PHE A 206 10.29 -12.59 -15.34
CA PHE A 206 8.95 -13.11 -15.07
C PHE A 206 8.19 -13.43 -16.36
N LYS A 207 7.68 -14.66 -16.47
CA LYS A 207 6.81 -15.05 -17.59
C LYS A 207 5.44 -14.41 -17.49
N ARG A 208 4.92 -14.33 -16.26
CA ARG A 208 3.72 -13.55 -15.91
C ARG A 208 4.13 -12.44 -14.98
N PRO A 209 3.84 -11.17 -15.30
CA PRO A 209 4.22 -10.07 -14.43
C PRO A 209 3.48 -10.17 -13.09
N ILE A 210 4.08 -9.59 -12.06
CA ILE A 210 3.41 -9.41 -10.76
C ILE A 210 2.35 -8.32 -10.93
N TYR A 211 1.07 -8.68 -11.06
CA TYR A 211 0.01 -7.71 -11.37
C TYR A 211 -0.11 -6.57 -10.36
N GLU A 212 0.23 -6.80 -9.10
CA GLU A 212 0.21 -5.76 -8.08
C GLU A 212 1.12 -4.56 -8.45
N TYR A 213 2.15 -4.78 -9.28
CA TYR A 213 2.94 -3.69 -9.85
C TYR A 213 2.13 -2.76 -10.77
N ALA A 214 1.13 -3.29 -11.47
CA ALA A 214 0.28 -2.51 -12.37
C ALA A 214 -0.47 -1.39 -11.62
N GLY A 215 -0.95 -1.71 -10.42
CA GLY A 215 -1.64 -0.79 -9.52
C GLY A 215 -0.73 -0.08 -8.51
N PHE A 216 0.59 -0.20 -8.64
CA PHE A 216 1.52 0.46 -7.71
C PHE A 216 1.64 1.94 -8.04
N GLU A 217 1.25 2.80 -7.09
CA GLU A 217 1.37 4.25 -7.20
C GLU A 217 2.75 4.70 -6.65
N TRP A 218 3.67 5.05 -7.54
CA TRP A 218 5.02 5.49 -7.17
C TRP A 218 5.04 6.87 -6.50
N HIS A 219 4.09 7.73 -6.87
CA HIS A 219 3.83 9.03 -6.28
C HIS A 219 2.35 9.36 -6.46
N SER A 220 1.75 10.17 -5.58
CA SER A 220 0.37 10.61 -5.76
C SER A 220 0.18 11.32 -7.10
N TYR A 221 -0.81 10.90 -7.90
CA TYR A 221 -1.17 11.59 -9.15
C TYR A 221 -1.71 13.00 -8.89
N ALA A 222 -2.56 13.15 -7.87
CA ALA A 222 -3.04 14.44 -7.46
C ALA A 222 -1.97 15.15 -6.61
N LEU A 223 -1.35 16.19 -7.16
CA LEU A 223 -0.39 17.00 -6.42
C LEU A 223 -1.03 17.70 -5.20
N THR A 224 -2.35 17.85 -5.16
CA THR A 224 -3.11 18.38 -4.01
C THR A 224 -3.42 17.34 -2.93
N ALA A 225 -3.04 16.07 -3.13
CA ALA A 225 -3.31 14.98 -2.18
C ALA A 225 -2.76 15.28 -0.78
N ASN A 226 -3.47 14.81 0.25
CA ASN A 226 -3.08 15.02 1.63
C ASN A 226 -3.45 13.81 2.52
N PRO A 227 -2.48 12.99 2.93
CA PRO A 227 -1.04 13.13 2.63
C PRO A 227 -0.71 12.90 1.14
N TYR A 228 0.36 13.53 0.67
CA TYR A 228 0.96 13.23 -0.63
C TYR A 228 1.89 12.03 -0.47
N HIS A 229 1.60 10.95 -1.17
CA HIS A 229 2.36 9.72 -1.09
C HIS A 229 3.53 9.76 -2.06
N LEU A 230 4.72 9.45 -1.56
CA LEU A 230 5.90 9.17 -2.37
C LEU A 230 6.45 7.84 -1.93
N PHE A 231 6.34 6.84 -2.81
CA PHE A 231 6.61 5.46 -2.46
C PHE A 231 5.79 5.06 -1.22
N GLN A 232 6.43 4.54 -0.16
CA GLN A 232 5.75 4.18 1.11
C GLN A 232 5.64 5.37 2.10
N ASN A 233 6.23 6.52 1.78
CA ASN A 233 6.32 7.65 2.70
C ASN A 233 5.22 8.69 2.43
N LYS A 234 4.81 9.40 3.48
CA LYS A 234 3.76 10.41 3.47
C LYS A 234 4.35 11.79 3.69
N TYR A 235 3.98 12.74 2.84
CA TYR A 235 4.46 14.12 2.90
C TYR A 235 3.29 15.11 2.89
N LYS A 236 3.49 16.28 3.48
CA LYS A 236 2.57 17.42 3.33
C LYS A 236 2.72 17.99 1.92
N SER A 237 1.70 17.95 1.06
CA SER A 237 1.77 18.66 -0.23
C SER A 237 1.77 20.19 -0.05
N PRO A 238 2.59 20.97 -0.79
CA PRO A 238 2.51 22.45 -0.81
C PRO A 238 1.27 22.98 -1.53
N LEU A 239 0.62 22.15 -2.35
CA LEU A 239 -0.61 22.46 -3.08
C LEU A 239 -1.87 22.04 -2.33
N ASN A 240 -1.75 21.47 -1.13
CA ASN A 240 -2.92 21.26 -0.30
C ASN A 240 -3.23 22.51 0.53
N PRO A 241 -4.48 23.02 0.55
CA PRO A 241 -4.86 24.21 1.31
C PRO A 241 -4.48 24.13 2.81
N LYS A 242 -4.56 22.93 3.42
CA LYS A 242 -4.29 22.74 4.86
C LYS A 242 -2.81 22.86 5.22
N ASN A 243 -1.92 22.76 4.23
CA ASN A 243 -0.48 22.64 4.45
C ASN A 243 0.30 23.90 4.04
N GLN A 244 -0.35 24.92 3.47
CA GLN A 244 0.34 26.13 2.99
C GLN A 244 1.15 26.82 4.08
N GLU A 245 0.67 26.77 5.33
CA GLU A 245 1.38 27.37 6.47
C GLU A 245 2.66 26.64 6.86
N SER A 246 2.90 25.43 6.35
CA SER A 246 4.15 24.70 6.54
C SER A 246 5.25 25.12 5.55
N TYR A 247 4.94 25.98 4.58
CA TYR A 247 5.84 26.34 3.48
C TYR A 247 6.14 27.85 3.41
N THR A 248 7.30 28.16 2.85
CA THR A 248 7.66 29.48 2.32
C THR A 248 7.60 29.42 0.80
N PHE A 249 7.09 30.49 0.18
CA PHE A 249 6.93 30.58 -1.27
C PHE A 249 7.64 31.84 -1.77
N SER A 250 8.48 31.69 -2.78
CA SER A 250 9.27 32.78 -3.36
C SER A 250 9.27 32.70 -4.88
N VAL A 251 8.81 33.74 -5.54
CA VAL A 251 8.92 33.88 -7.00
C VAL A 251 10.39 34.03 -7.35
N GLN A 252 10.88 33.19 -8.26
CA GLN A 252 12.28 33.17 -8.71
C GLN A 252 12.44 33.98 -9.98
N ASP A 253 11.64 33.67 -10.99
CA ASP A 253 11.76 34.24 -12.33
C ASP A 253 10.41 34.19 -13.05
N THR A 254 10.30 34.92 -14.15
CA THR A 254 9.19 34.84 -15.09
C THR A 254 9.71 34.62 -16.51
N LEU A 255 9.37 33.48 -17.07
CA LEU A 255 9.85 32.95 -18.34
C LEU A 255 8.77 33.10 -19.43
N GLN A 256 9.21 33.06 -20.69
CA GLN A 256 8.32 32.87 -21.84
C GLN A 256 8.52 31.43 -22.36
N TRP A 257 7.46 30.63 -22.36
CA TRP A 257 7.48 29.25 -22.82
C TRP A 257 6.23 28.99 -23.68
N ASN A 258 6.42 28.60 -24.94
CA ASN A 258 5.32 28.30 -25.89
C ASN A 258 4.37 29.48 -26.11
N ASN A 259 4.86 30.73 -26.06
CA ASN A 259 4.07 31.98 -26.04
C ASN A 259 3.23 32.23 -24.78
N HIS A 260 3.40 31.41 -23.74
CA HIS A 260 2.82 31.63 -22.43
C HIS A 260 3.84 32.23 -21.47
N LYS A 261 3.38 33.16 -20.63
CA LYS A 261 4.18 33.74 -19.55
C LYS A 261 4.15 32.80 -18.34
N ILE A 262 5.27 32.17 -18.02
CA ILE A 262 5.40 31.16 -16.97
C ILE A 262 6.17 31.71 -15.76
N ILE A 263 5.57 31.69 -14.59
CA ILE A 263 6.17 32.14 -13.33
C ILE A 263 6.79 30.93 -12.62
N ALA A 264 8.09 30.98 -12.33
CA ALA A 264 8.79 29.98 -11.55
C ALA A 264 8.65 30.31 -10.05
N LEU A 265 7.85 29.53 -9.33
CA LEU A 265 7.60 29.68 -7.89
C LEU A 265 8.33 28.57 -7.12
N ARG A 266 9.32 28.95 -6.32
CA ARG A 266 10.04 28.03 -5.44
C ARG A 266 9.31 27.90 -4.11
N PHE A 267 9.26 26.68 -3.56
CA PHE A 267 8.72 26.42 -2.23
C PHE A 267 9.69 25.60 -1.38
N HIS A 268 9.77 25.93 -0.09
CA HIS A 268 10.56 25.20 0.90
C HIS A 268 9.86 25.12 2.25
N PRO A 269 10.04 24.03 3.02
CA PRO A 269 9.51 23.91 4.38
C PRO A 269 10.01 25.07 5.26
N LYS A 270 9.15 25.59 6.14
CA LYS A 270 9.56 26.58 7.16
C LYS A 270 10.59 25.94 8.11
N PRO A 271 11.48 26.74 8.75
CA PRO A 271 12.54 26.22 9.62
C PRO A 271 12.07 25.30 10.76
N ASN A 272 10.85 25.51 11.27
CA ASN A 272 10.27 24.75 12.39
C ASN A 272 9.53 23.48 11.95
N GLU A 273 9.40 23.24 10.64
CA GLU A 273 8.70 22.07 10.12
C GLU A 273 9.67 20.87 9.99
N PRO A 274 9.20 19.64 10.28
CA PRO A 274 10.02 18.45 10.13
C PRO A 274 10.34 18.22 8.65
N LYS A 275 11.62 18.36 8.28
CA LYS A 275 12.12 18.17 6.89
C LYS A 275 11.76 16.80 6.31
N ASP A 276 11.68 15.77 7.15
CA ASP A 276 11.37 14.40 6.74
C ASP A 276 9.87 14.17 6.42
N ALA A 277 9.00 15.16 6.63
CA ALA A 277 7.55 15.10 6.35
C ALA A 277 7.07 16.17 5.36
N CYS A 278 7.98 16.97 4.78
CA CYS A 278 7.66 18.06 3.87
C CYS A 278 8.42 17.92 2.54
N LEU A 279 7.87 18.51 1.48
CA LEU A 279 8.46 18.54 0.14
C LEU A 279 9.22 19.84 -0.07
N GLU A 280 10.17 19.86 -0.99
CA GLU A 280 10.76 21.11 -1.50
C GLU A 280 10.83 21.07 -3.02
N GLY A 281 10.85 22.23 -3.68
CA GLY A 281 10.81 22.22 -5.14
C GLY A 281 10.48 23.55 -5.80
N VAL A 282 10.14 23.44 -7.08
CA VAL A 282 9.80 24.58 -7.96
C VAL A 282 8.56 24.22 -8.77
N LEU A 283 7.61 25.15 -8.81
CA LEU A 283 6.40 25.10 -9.62
C LEU A 283 6.55 26.09 -10.77
N PHE A 284 6.25 25.65 -11.99
CA PHE A 284 6.18 26.52 -13.16
C PHE A 284 4.71 26.77 -13.46
N ILE A 285 4.27 27.99 -13.22
CA ILE A 285 2.85 28.38 -13.17
C ILE A 285 2.55 29.31 -14.34
N ASP A 286 1.55 28.99 -15.14
CA ASP A 286 1.06 29.88 -16.19
C ASP A 286 0.41 31.13 -15.58
N ALA A 287 0.86 32.31 -16.01
CA ALA A 287 0.39 33.58 -15.47
C ALA A 287 -1.08 33.89 -15.81
N GLU A 288 -1.59 33.36 -16.93
CA GLU A 288 -2.94 33.63 -17.42
C GLU A 288 -3.97 32.79 -16.67
N ASN A 289 -3.85 31.46 -16.73
CA ASN A 289 -4.83 30.53 -16.15
C ASN A 289 -4.41 29.94 -14.79
N SER A 290 -3.20 30.24 -14.30
CA SER A 290 -2.68 29.71 -13.01
C SER A 290 -2.61 28.18 -12.96
N GLU A 291 -2.35 27.53 -14.09
CA GLU A 291 -2.10 26.09 -14.18
C GLU A 291 -0.62 25.75 -14.11
N LEU A 292 -0.31 24.47 -13.89
CA LEU A 292 1.06 23.99 -13.78
C LEU A 292 1.58 23.47 -15.12
N ALA A 293 2.55 24.18 -15.68
CA ALA A 293 3.27 23.78 -16.89
C ALA A 293 4.37 22.74 -16.58
N ARG A 294 4.99 22.84 -15.40
CA ARG A 294 5.99 21.89 -14.92
C ARG A 294 6.07 21.91 -13.40
N VAL A 295 6.39 20.77 -12.80
CA VAL A 295 6.50 20.61 -11.35
C VAL A 295 7.74 19.82 -11.03
N PHE A 296 8.66 20.43 -10.28
CA PHE A 296 9.82 19.75 -9.75
C PHE A 296 9.66 19.57 -8.24
N LEU A 297 9.60 18.32 -7.78
CA LEU A 297 9.52 17.98 -6.35
C LEU A 297 10.79 17.26 -5.92
N ARG A 298 11.15 17.49 -4.66
CA ARG A 298 12.31 16.86 -4.05
C ARG A 298 12.07 16.57 -2.59
N VAL A 299 12.62 15.44 -2.15
CA VAL A 299 12.82 15.12 -0.74
C VAL A 299 14.30 14.85 -0.54
N THR A 300 14.88 15.44 0.52
CA THR A 300 16.29 15.28 0.86
C THR A 300 16.43 14.68 2.25
N GLY A 301 17.15 13.56 2.38
CA GLY A 301 17.27 12.84 3.65
C GLY A 301 18.13 11.59 3.57
N VAL A 302 17.61 10.46 4.06
CA VAL A 302 18.19 9.10 3.91
C VAL A 302 18.18 8.66 2.45
N ILE A 303 17.14 9.07 1.72
CA ILE A 303 16.98 8.90 0.29
C ILE A 303 16.86 10.29 -0.31
N ASP A 304 17.42 10.48 -1.50
CA ASP A 304 17.03 11.60 -2.32
C ASP A 304 16.03 11.14 -3.36
N ILE A 305 14.86 11.75 -3.32
CA ILE A 305 13.81 11.54 -4.31
C ILE A 305 13.70 12.83 -5.11
N GLY A 306 13.81 12.73 -6.42
CA GLY A 306 13.56 13.81 -7.36
C GLY A 306 12.43 13.43 -8.30
N ILE A 307 11.45 14.31 -8.46
CA ILE A 307 10.34 14.12 -9.38
C ILE A 307 10.24 15.33 -10.29
N ASP A 308 10.06 15.07 -11.57
CA ASP A 308 9.86 16.07 -12.61
C ASP A 308 8.61 15.71 -13.42
N HIS A 309 7.55 16.49 -13.25
CA HIS A 309 6.34 16.42 -14.05
C HIS A 309 6.38 17.54 -15.08
N GLN A 310 6.37 17.18 -16.35
CA GLN A 310 6.35 18.12 -17.47
C GLN A 310 4.99 18.03 -18.16
N CYS A 311 4.42 19.18 -18.49
CA CYS A 311 3.18 19.29 -19.24
C CYS A 311 3.43 19.98 -20.58
N TYR A 312 2.55 19.74 -21.54
CA TYR A 312 2.46 20.50 -22.78
C TYR A 312 1.14 21.27 -22.81
N TRP A 313 1.13 22.39 -23.52
CA TRP A 313 -0.10 23.18 -23.73
C TRP A 313 -0.94 22.54 -24.85
N GLU A 314 -2.20 22.19 -24.55
CA GLU A 314 -3.14 21.65 -25.54
C GLU A 314 -4.10 22.76 -26.02
N PRO A 315 -3.91 23.31 -27.24
CA PRO A 315 -4.67 24.47 -27.70
C PRO A 315 -6.17 24.23 -27.80
N LEU A 316 -6.60 23.00 -28.08
CA LEU A 316 -8.01 22.65 -28.20
C LEU A 316 -8.74 22.66 -26.85
N LEU A 317 -8.04 22.25 -25.79
CA LEU A 317 -8.57 22.24 -24.43
C LEU A 317 -8.29 23.53 -23.67
N LYS A 318 -7.29 24.31 -24.09
CA LYS A 318 -6.77 25.47 -23.34
C LYS A 318 -6.32 25.11 -21.93
N HIS A 319 -5.72 23.93 -21.80
CA HIS A 319 -5.22 23.38 -20.55
C HIS A 319 -3.81 22.80 -20.73
N TRP A 320 -3.03 22.80 -19.65
CA TRP A 320 -1.76 22.07 -19.58
C TRP A 320 -2.00 20.58 -19.29
N ILE A 321 -1.46 19.71 -20.13
CA ILE A 321 -1.66 18.25 -20.08
C ILE A 321 -0.33 17.54 -19.82
N PRO A 322 -0.30 16.46 -19.00
CA PRO A 322 0.92 15.68 -18.76
C PRO A 322 1.59 15.23 -20.07
N LEU A 323 2.89 15.50 -20.17
CA LEU A 323 3.77 15.08 -21.26
C LEU A 323 4.72 13.98 -20.79
N GLN A 324 5.40 14.22 -19.66
CA GLN A 324 6.38 13.28 -19.13
C GLN A 324 6.48 13.37 -17.61
N ASN A 325 6.57 12.22 -16.96
CA ASN A 325 6.91 12.10 -15.55
C ASN A 325 8.25 11.38 -15.40
N THR A 326 9.14 11.95 -14.59
CA THR A 326 10.39 11.28 -14.20
C THR A 326 10.47 11.23 -12.69
N LEU A 327 10.75 10.04 -12.15
CA LEU A 327 11.05 9.82 -10.74
C LEU A 327 12.43 9.19 -10.64
N LEU A 328 13.30 9.84 -9.87
CA LEU A 328 14.64 9.37 -9.54
C LEU A 328 14.72 9.15 -8.03
N ILE A 329 15.08 7.92 -7.64
CA ILE A 329 15.33 7.55 -6.25
C ILE A 329 16.79 7.11 -6.16
N GLN A 330 17.56 7.81 -5.34
CA GLN A 330 18.98 7.52 -5.13
C GLN A 330 19.35 7.59 -3.65
N LYS A 331 20.50 7.03 -3.30
CA LYS A 331 21.02 7.05 -1.93
C LYS A 331 21.22 8.49 -1.44
N GLY A 332 20.66 8.82 -0.28
CA GLY A 332 20.82 10.11 0.39
C GLY A 332 22.02 10.16 1.32
N LYS A 333 22.11 11.20 2.16
CA LYS A 333 23.28 11.46 3.03
C LYS A 333 23.23 10.73 4.38
N ARG A 334 22.06 10.27 4.82
CA ARG A 334 21.87 9.59 6.13
C ARG A 334 21.80 8.08 5.91
N GLN A 335 22.55 7.31 6.70
CA GLN A 335 22.63 5.84 6.61
C GLN A 335 21.56 5.20 7.51
N LYS A 336 20.29 5.27 7.12
CA LYS A 336 19.24 4.48 7.78
C LYS A 336 18.72 3.40 6.84
N PRO A 337 18.52 2.16 7.31
CA PRO A 337 17.97 1.08 6.50
C PRO A 337 16.74 1.53 5.72
N LEU A 338 16.73 1.26 4.41
CA LEU A 338 15.62 1.59 3.54
C LEU A 338 14.78 0.37 3.26
N GLN A 339 13.50 0.43 3.57
CA GLN A 339 12.56 -0.59 3.15
C GLN A 339 12.14 -0.32 1.69
N ILE A 340 12.51 -1.19 0.74
CA ILE A 340 12.02 -1.17 -0.64
C ILE A 340 11.29 -2.49 -0.90
N LEU A 341 10.03 -2.41 -1.39
CA LEU A 341 9.22 -3.58 -1.75
C LEU A 341 9.19 -4.64 -0.65
N GLY A 342 9.12 -4.13 0.58
CA GLY A 342 9.03 -4.92 1.77
C GLY A 342 10.29 -5.66 2.21
N ARG A 343 11.44 -5.24 1.70
CA ARG A 343 12.75 -5.65 2.22
C ARG A 343 13.51 -4.44 2.71
N THR A 344 13.99 -4.56 3.94
CA THR A 344 14.99 -3.65 4.48
C THR A 344 16.28 -3.87 3.71
N ILE A 345 16.61 -2.94 2.82
CA ILE A 345 17.98 -2.73 2.38
C ILE A 345 18.67 -2.09 3.57
N GLU A 346 19.28 -2.94 4.40
CA GLU A 346 20.18 -2.50 5.45
C GLU A 346 21.32 -1.76 4.78
N PHE A 347 21.41 -0.46 5.10
CA PHE A 347 22.60 0.30 4.82
C PHE A 347 23.39 0.22 6.12
N ASP A 348 24.54 -0.47 6.09
CA ASP A 348 25.42 -0.59 7.27
C ASP A 348 25.59 0.80 7.89
N GLU A 349 25.39 0.91 9.21
CA GLU A 349 25.65 2.14 9.93
C GLU A 349 27.15 2.49 9.85
N GLU A 350 27.47 3.79 9.80
CA GLU A 350 28.80 4.25 10.19
C GLU A 350 29.02 3.82 11.65
N ASP A 351 30.06 3.03 11.90
CA ASP A 351 30.48 2.67 13.25
C ASP A 351 30.59 3.94 14.09
N LYS A 352 29.68 4.11 15.06
CA LYS A 352 29.60 5.28 15.94
C LYS A 352 30.91 5.55 16.73
N ASN A 353 31.86 4.62 16.70
CA ASN A 353 33.13 4.68 17.43
C ASN A 353 34.33 5.20 16.63
N ASP A 354 34.24 5.41 15.31
CA ASP A 354 35.41 5.88 14.53
C ASP A 354 35.16 7.22 13.83
N ASN A 355 35.26 8.31 14.61
CA ASN A 355 35.17 9.70 14.14
C ASN A 355 36.30 10.12 13.18
N ARG A 356 37.07 9.19 12.59
CA ARG A 356 38.22 9.51 11.73
C ARG A 356 38.18 8.93 10.32
N PHE A 357 37.22 8.09 9.96
CA PHE A 357 37.15 7.55 8.61
C PHE A 357 35.71 7.43 8.09
N THR A 358 35.31 8.36 7.21
CA THR A 358 34.17 8.13 6.31
C THR A 358 34.44 6.86 5.51
N ARG A 359 33.58 5.84 5.63
CA ARG A 359 33.68 4.62 4.81
C ARG A 359 33.73 5.00 3.33
N ALA A 360 34.70 4.46 2.61
CA ALA A 360 34.77 4.62 1.16
C ALA A 360 33.48 4.06 0.52
N LYS A 361 32.83 4.86 -0.34
CA LYS A 361 31.60 4.45 -1.03
C LYS A 361 31.84 3.16 -1.81
N THR A 362 30.93 2.21 -1.66
CA THR A 362 30.97 0.93 -2.37
C THR A 362 30.17 1.02 -3.66
N ALA A 363 30.41 0.12 -4.61
CA ALA A 363 29.78 0.23 -5.92
C ALA A 363 28.24 0.16 -5.92
N SER A 364 27.66 -0.53 -4.93
CA SER A 364 26.21 -0.55 -4.70
C SER A 364 25.64 0.81 -4.30
N ASP A 365 26.44 1.71 -3.72
CA ASP A 365 26.00 3.05 -3.28
C ASP A 365 25.66 3.99 -4.44
N PHE A 366 26.07 3.62 -5.66
CA PHE A 366 25.78 4.33 -6.90
C PHE A 366 24.58 3.72 -7.65
N SER A 367 23.87 2.77 -7.03
CA SER A 367 22.60 2.27 -7.56
C SER A 367 21.52 3.33 -7.39
N PHE A 368 20.71 3.51 -8.42
CA PHE A 368 19.51 4.34 -8.37
C PHE A 368 18.37 3.66 -9.11
N LEU A 369 17.16 4.02 -8.70
CA LEU A 369 15.94 3.65 -9.37
C LEU A 369 15.46 4.85 -10.19
N LEU A 370 15.25 4.61 -11.47
CA LEU A 370 14.78 5.59 -12.43
C LEU A 370 13.46 5.09 -13.04
N LEU A 371 12.42 5.87 -12.86
CA LEU A 371 11.13 5.68 -13.49
C LEU A 371 10.91 6.82 -14.47
N ARG A 372 10.61 6.50 -15.73
CA ARG A 372 10.20 7.47 -16.74
C ARG A 372 8.87 7.04 -17.32
N GLU A 373 7.95 7.97 -17.41
CA GLU A 373 6.67 7.78 -18.07
C GLU A 373 6.47 8.88 -19.10
N HIS A 374 6.24 8.48 -20.35
CA HIS A 374 5.98 9.38 -21.46
C HIS A 374 4.51 9.25 -21.87
N PHE A 375 3.78 10.36 -21.92
CA PHE A 375 2.38 10.40 -22.32
C PHE A 375 2.25 10.73 -23.80
N PHE A 376 1.30 10.06 -24.45
CA PHE A 376 0.93 10.31 -25.83
C PHE A 376 -0.21 11.34 -25.88
N PRO A 377 -0.36 12.07 -27.00
CA PRO A 377 -1.42 13.06 -27.16
C PRO A 377 -2.81 12.51 -26.83
N ILE A 378 -3.63 13.37 -26.23
CA ILE A 378 -5.02 13.03 -25.91
C ILE A 378 -5.82 12.76 -27.19
N LYS A 379 -6.85 11.92 -27.06
CA LYS A 379 -7.85 11.67 -28.10
C LYS A 379 -9.22 11.49 -27.46
N LYS A 380 -10.28 11.60 -28.26
CA LYS A 380 -11.65 11.42 -27.76
C LYS A 380 -11.84 9.99 -27.26
N ASN A 381 -12.37 9.84 -26.06
CA ASN A 381 -12.70 8.54 -25.50
C ASN A 381 -13.88 7.93 -26.27
N THR A 382 -13.74 6.66 -26.66
CA THR A 382 -14.78 5.90 -27.38
C THR A 382 -15.20 4.64 -26.63
N GLN A 383 -14.53 4.31 -25.53
CA GLN A 383 -14.76 3.09 -24.77
C GLN A 383 -15.41 3.39 -23.43
N GLU A 384 -16.23 2.45 -22.97
CA GLU A 384 -16.82 2.50 -21.63
C GLU A 384 -15.72 2.38 -20.56
N LEU A 385 -15.89 3.10 -19.46
CA LEU A 385 -14.95 3.05 -18.34
C LEU A 385 -15.30 1.87 -17.43
N PRO A 386 -14.32 1.08 -16.99
CA PRO A 386 -14.57 0.06 -16.01
C PRO A 386 -14.85 0.70 -14.64
N PHE A 387 -15.60 0.01 -13.80
CA PHE A 387 -15.97 0.48 -12.45
C PHE A 387 -14.87 0.23 -11.39
N VAL A 388 -13.62 0.10 -11.82
CA VAL A 388 -12.42 -0.16 -11.00
C VAL A 388 -11.39 0.94 -11.21
N ASP A 389 -10.35 1.02 -10.37
CA ASP A 389 -9.32 2.06 -10.50
C ASP A 389 -8.25 1.69 -11.52
N VAL A 390 -7.83 0.41 -11.52
CA VAL A 390 -6.89 -0.15 -12.49
C VAL A 390 -7.42 -1.46 -13.01
N GLN A 391 -7.46 -1.64 -14.33
CA GLN A 391 -7.78 -2.89 -14.99
C GLN A 391 -6.58 -3.34 -15.81
N VAL A 392 -6.17 -4.60 -15.69
CA VAL A 392 -5.13 -5.21 -16.52
C VAL A 392 -5.80 -6.13 -17.53
N LEU A 393 -5.63 -5.84 -18.81
CA LEU A 393 -6.16 -6.68 -19.88
C LEU A 393 -5.42 -8.02 -19.94
N LYS A 394 -6.10 -9.08 -20.35
CA LYS A 394 -5.50 -10.42 -20.46
C LYS A 394 -4.33 -10.45 -21.46
N GLU A 395 -4.47 -9.69 -22.54
CA GLU A 395 -3.48 -9.56 -23.60
C GLU A 395 -2.24 -8.80 -23.13
N ALA A 396 -2.32 -8.04 -22.04
CA ALA A 396 -1.22 -7.24 -21.52
C ALA A 396 0.00 -8.08 -21.13
N GLU A 397 -0.18 -9.35 -20.79
CA GLU A 397 0.88 -10.28 -20.37
C GLU A 397 1.69 -10.82 -21.56
N SER A 398 1.12 -10.78 -22.76
CA SER A 398 1.62 -11.51 -23.93
C SER A 398 1.71 -10.62 -25.18
N GLN A 399 1.95 -9.32 -24.99
CA GLN A 399 2.12 -8.39 -26.11
C GLN A 399 3.39 -8.71 -26.92
N PRO A 400 3.32 -8.76 -28.26
CA PRO A 400 4.48 -9.03 -29.13
C PRO A 400 5.49 -7.87 -29.09
N ASP A 401 6.75 -8.11 -29.47
CA ASP A 401 7.78 -7.06 -29.43
C ASP A 401 7.43 -5.85 -30.32
N ALA A 402 6.76 -6.06 -31.46
CA ALA A 402 6.27 -5.00 -32.33
C ALA A 402 5.28 -4.04 -31.62
N PHE A 403 4.51 -4.52 -30.65
CA PHE A 403 3.65 -3.65 -29.83
C PHE A 403 4.49 -2.68 -29.00
N TRP A 404 5.57 -3.15 -28.38
CA TRP A 404 6.44 -2.32 -27.54
C TRP A 404 7.24 -1.30 -28.37
N GLU A 405 7.69 -1.69 -29.55
CA GLU A 405 8.44 -0.81 -30.46
C GLU A 405 7.66 0.44 -30.87
N GLN A 406 6.33 0.38 -30.94
CA GLN A 406 5.48 1.53 -31.27
C GLN A 406 5.48 2.62 -30.20
N TYR A 407 5.73 2.26 -28.94
CA TYR A 407 5.60 3.19 -27.81
C TYR A 407 6.94 3.55 -27.15
N ARG A 408 8.00 2.83 -27.45
CA ARG A 408 9.34 3.12 -26.93
C ARG A 408 9.87 4.43 -27.54
N SER A 409 10.22 5.39 -26.69
CA SER A 409 10.87 6.64 -27.12
C SER A 409 12.28 6.41 -27.71
N SER A 410 12.93 5.29 -27.38
CA SER A 410 14.21 4.88 -27.95
C SER A 410 14.31 3.34 -28.02
N PRO A 411 14.99 2.78 -29.04
CA PRO A 411 15.22 1.34 -29.13
C PRO A 411 15.97 0.78 -27.91
N LEU A 412 15.72 -0.49 -27.58
CA LEU A 412 16.45 -1.16 -26.50
C LEU A 412 17.93 -1.28 -26.84
N ASP A 413 18.78 -0.83 -25.92
CA ASP A 413 20.23 -0.94 -26.05
C ASP A 413 20.74 -2.35 -25.70
N PHE A 414 22.07 -2.53 -25.71
CA PHE A 414 22.69 -3.81 -25.35
C PHE A 414 22.39 -4.22 -23.89
N ARG A 415 22.44 -3.27 -22.96
CA ARG A 415 22.20 -3.53 -21.53
C ARG A 415 20.75 -3.93 -21.30
N ASP A 416 19.81 -3.29 -21.98
CA ASP A 416 18.38 -3.59 -21.92
C ASP A 416 18.08 -5.02 -22.34
N LYS A 417 18.53 -5.41 -23.53
CA LYS A 417 18.31 -6.75 -24.07
C LYS A 417 18.95 -7.81 -23.18
N ASN A 418 20.18 -7.56 -22.72
CA ASN A 418 20.88 -8.49 -21.84
C ASN A 418 20.23 -8.58 -20.44
N THR A 419 19.59 -7.51 -19.95
CA THR A 419 18.85 -7.52 -18.68
C THR A 419 17.70 -8.52 -18.71
N TYR A 420 16.89 -8.51 -19.76
CA TYR A 420 15.81 -9.49 -19.91
C TYR A 420 16.35 -10.93 -19.93
N LEU A 421 17.33 -11.20 -20.80
CA LEU A 421 17.91 -12.55 -20.94
C LEU A 421 18.52 -13.07 -19.62
N ALA A 422 19.29 -12.23 -18.93
CA ALA A 422 19.97 -12.60 -17.70
C ALA A 422 18.99 -12.82 -16.54
N LEU A 423 18.01 -11.93 -16.37
CA LEU A 423 17.05 -12.05 -15.29
C LEU A 423 16.07 -13.20 -15.52
N ASP A 424 15.65 -13.46 -16.75
CA ASP A 424 14.81 -14.62 -17.08
C ASP A 424 15.53 -15.94 -16.75
N SER A 425 16.83 -16.00 -17.06
CA SER A 425 17.68 -17.14 -16.73
C SER A 425 17.83 -17.31 -15.21
N ILE A 426 18.12 -16.23 -14.48
CA ILE A 426 18.27 -16.25 -13.02
C ILE A 426 16.96 -16.64 -12.34
N ALA A 427 15.84 -16.07 -12.75
CA ALA A 427 14.55 -16.31 -12.15
C ALA A 427 14.08 -17.75 -12.36
N THR A 428 14.30 -18.29 -13.56
CA THR A 428 14.05 -19.70 -13.89
C THR A 428 14.96 -20.62 -13.06
N ALA A 429 16.28 -20.37 -13.05
CA ALA A 429 17.25 -21.19 -12.33
C ALA A 429 17.01 -21.18 -10.80
N ARG A 430 16.63 -20.03 -10.23
CA ARG A 430 16.36 -19.87 -8.78
C ARG A 430 14.91 -20.11 -8.39
N LYS A 431 14.03 -20.44 -9.35
CA LYS A 431 12.59 -20.69 -9.16
C LYS A 431 11.90 -19.55 -8.39
N ILE A 432 12.19 -18.30 -8.76
CA ILE A 432 11.72 -17.11 -8.02
C ILE A 432 10.19 -17.04 -7.97
N GLU A 433 9.51 -17.28 -9.09
CA GLU A 433 8.03 -17.31 -9.16
C GLU A 433 7.44 -18.35 -8.18
N GLN A 434 8.04 -19.53 -8.09
CA GLN A 434 7.58 -20.59 -7.18
C GLN A 434 7.77 -20.19 -5.72
N LYS A 435 8.87 -19.51 -5.38
CA LYS A 435 9.12 -18.99 -4.02
C LYS A 435 8.14 -17.88 -3.64
N ILE A 436 7.80 -16.98 -4.56
CA ILE A 436 6.78 -15.94 -4.33
C ILE A 436 5.41 -16.59 -4.11
N ARG A 437 5.03 -17.56 -4.95
CA ARG A 437 3.78 -18.31 -4.79
C ARG A 437 3.71 -19.03 -3.44
N LEU A 438 4.81 -19.70 -3.05
CA LEU A 438 4.93 -20.36 -1.75
C LEU A 438 4.79 -19.36 -0.60
N GLY A 439 5.49 -18.22 -0.66
CA GLY A 439 5.41 -17.17 0.35
C GLY A 439 3.99 -16.64 0.53
N ARG A 440 3.27 -16.36 -0.57
CA ARG A 440 1.85 -15.92 -0.52
C ARG A 440 0.93 -16.96 0.13
N LYS A 441 1.11 -18.25 -0.18
CA LYS A 441 0.29 -19.33 0.41
C LYS A 441 0.58 -19.48 1.90
N VAL A 442 1.86 -19.50 2.29
CA VAL A 442 2.28 -19.64 3.70
C VAL A 442 1.80 -18.45 4.54
N PHE A 443 1.88 -17.24 4.00
CA PHE A 443 1.34 -16.04 4.66
C PHE A 443 -0.16 -16.14 4.93
N ASN A 444 -0.91 -16.77 4.02
CA ASN A 444 -2.34 -17.02 4.17
C ASN A 444 -2.66 -18.28 5.01
N GLY A 445 -1.64 -18.91 5.60
CA GLY A 445 -1.79 -20.08 6.46
C GLY A 445 -1.82 -21.43 5.75
N TYR A 446 -1.36 -21.49 4.50
CA TYR A 446 -1.35 -22.71 3.70
C TYR A 446 0.04 -23.11 3.22
N PHE A 447 0.32 -24.41 3.19
CA PHE A 447 1.53 -24.95 2.58
C PHE A 447 1.18 -25.77 1.33
N PRO A 448 1.56 -25.34 0.11
CA PRO A 448 1.20 -26.02 -1.13
C PRO A 448 1.98 -27.33 -1.32
N ILE A 449 1.27 -28.46 -1.44
CA ILE A 449 1.81 -29.78 -1.75
C ILE A 449 1.05 -30.37 -2.95
N GLY A 450 1.63 -30.27 -4.14
CA GLY A 450 1.00 -30.76 -5.37
C GLY A 450 -0.35 -30.10 -5.60
N LEU A 451 -1.41 -30.92 -5.69
CA LEU A 451 -2.79 -30.50 -5.98
C LEU A 451 -3.53 -29.89 -4.78
N VAL A 452 -2.94 -29.93 -3.58
CA VAL A 452 -3.59 -29.52 -2.33
C VAL A 452 -2.73 -28.50 -1.58
N ASP A 453 -3.38 -27.47 -1.07
CA ASP A 453 -2.81 -26.51 -0.14
C ASP A 453 -3.18 -26.95 1.29
N VAL A 454 -2.19 -27.43 2.05
CA VAL A 454 -2.38 -27.93 3.43
C VAL A 454 -2.61 -26.77 4.37
N ASP A 455 -3.68 -26.82 5.15
CA ASP A 455 -4.04 -25.79 6.13
C ASP A 455 -3.20 -25.92 7.40
N LEU A 456 -2.23 -25.01 7.56
CA LEU A 456 -1.32 -24.99 8.71
C LEU A 456 -2.04 -24.69 10.02
N ARG A 457 -3.26 -24.11 9.98
CA ARG A 457 -4.05 -23.76 11.17
C ARG A 457 -4.70 -24.97 11.83
N GLN A 458 -4.79 -26.10 11.12
CA GLN A 458 -5.44 -27.32 11.61
C GLN A 458 -4.47 -28.33 12.23
N LEU A 459 -3.15 -28.10 12.13
CA LEU A 459 -2.14 -29.08 12.53
C LEU A 459 -2.13 -29.35 14.04
N LEU A 460 -2.12 -28.28 14.85
CA LEU A 460 -2.10 -28.37 16.30
C LEU A 460 -2.83 -27.17 16.91
N THR A 461 -3.89 -27.44 17.67
CA THR A 461 -4.62 -26.42 18.44
C THR A 461 -4.84 -26.91 19.87
N TYR A 462 -5.27 -26.00 20.76
CA TYR A 462 -5.61 -26.33 22.14
C TYR A 462 -6.84 -25.56 22.60
N ASN A 463 -7.75 -26.24 23.30
CA ASN A 463 -8.78 -25.60 24.11
C ASN A 463 -9.06 -26.42 25.38
N ASN A 464 -9.72 -25.80 26.37
CA ASN A 464 -9.95 -26.47 27.65
C ASN A 464 -10.91 -27.65 27.58
N TYR A 465 -11.74 -27.75 26.54
CA TYR A 465 -12.69 -28.85 26.36
C TYR A 465 -12.02 -30.07 25.72
N GLU A 466 -11.36 -29.89 24.57
CA GLU A 466 -10.72 -30.93 23.76
C GLU A 466 -9.28 -31.27 24.20
N GLY A 467 -8.64 -30.40 25.00
CA GLY A 467 -7.20 -30.48 25.27
C GLY A 467 -6.39 -30.15 24.03
N PHE A 468 -5.28 -30.86 23.81
CA PHE A 468 -4.57 -30.79 22.53
C PHE A 468 -5.41 -31.43 21.43
N ARG A 469 -5.56 -30.71 20.33
CA ARG A 469 -6.26 -31.15 19.13
C ARG A 469 -5.23 -31.26 18.00
N ILE A 470 -5.03 -32.48 17.53
CA ILE A 470 -4.14 -32.78 16.41
C ILE A 470 -5.01 -32.98 15.19
N GLY A 471 -4.72 -32.27 14.11
CA GLY A 471 -5.52 -32.35 12.91
C GLY A 471 -4.70 -32.21 11.64
N THR A 472 -5.41 -32.36 10.53
CA THR A 472 -4.91 -32.05 9.21
C THR A 472 -6.07 -31.54 8.39
N GLY A 473 -5.78 -30.64 7.47
CA GLY A 473 -6.78 -30.09 6.58
C GLY A 473 -6.13 -29.53 5.35
N GLY A 474 -6.94 -29.28 4.34
CA GLY A 474 -6.45 -28.69 3.12
C GLY A 474 -7.56 -28.35 2.16
N ILE A 475 -7.15 -27.63 1.14
CA ILE A 475 -8.01 -27.15 0.07
C ILE A 475 -7.33 -27.44 -1.27
N THR A 476 -8.05 -27.99 -2.23
CA THR A 476 -7.50 -28.21 -3.56
C THR A 476 -7.16 -26.87 -4.22
N ASN A 477 -6.07 -26.81 -4.95
CA ASN A 477 -5.55 -25.57 -5.52
C ASN A 477 -5.69 -25.51 -7.05
N GLU A 478 -5.12 -24.47 -7.66
CA GLU A 478 -5.18 -24.22 -9.10
C GLU A 478 -4.58 -25.34 -9.97
N LEU A 479 -3.75 -26.23 -9.41
CA LEU A 479 -3.23 -27.40 -10.12
C LEU A 479 -4.25 -28.54 -10.18
N PHE A 480 -5.19 -28.60 -9.23
CA PHE A 480 -6.30 -29.54 -9.25
C PHE A 480 -7.38 -29.08 -10.24
N SER A 481 -7.88 -27.85 -10.06
CA SER A 481 -8.87 -27.25 -10.94
C SER A 481 -8.97 -25.74 -10.67
N ASP A 482 -9.22 -24.97 -11.71
CA ASP A 482 -9.58 -23.55 -11.65
C ASP A 482 -11.10 -23.33 -11.49
N LYS A 483 -11.92 -24.38 -11.66
CA LYS A 483 -13.39 -24.34 -11.59
C LYS A 483 -13.94 -24.99 -10.34
N TYR A 484 -13.31 -26.05 -9.85
CA TYR A 484 -13.79 -26.82 -8.70
C TYR A 484 -12.80 -26.76 -7.55
N ARG A 485 -13.34 -26.64 -6.34
CA ARG A 485 -12.56 -26.64 -5.11
C ARG A 485 -13.18 -27.63 -4.13
N VAL A 486 -12.35 -28.48 -3.57
CA VAL A 486 -12.72 -29.36 -2.46
C VAL A 486 -11.92 -28.91 -1.24
N GLU A 487 -12.61 -28.74 -0.11
CA GLU A 487 -12.00 -28.41 1.17
C GLU A 487 -12.40 -29.47 2.20
N SER A 488 -11.44 -29.88 3.02
CA SER A 488 -11.70 -30.81 4.10
C SER A 488 -10.69 -30.66 5.22
N TYR A 489 -11.12 -30.92 6.45
CA TYR A 489 -10.22 -31.15 7.56
C TYR A 489 -10.76 -32.26 8.46
N GLY A 490 -9.86 -32.90 9.18
CA GLY A 490 -10.14 -33.84 10.26
C GLY A 490 -9.24 -33.54 11.44
N ALA A 491 -9.77 -33.62 12.65
CA ALA A 491 -9.03 -33.38 13.87
C ALA A 491 -9.50 -34.29 15.00
N PHE A 492 -8.59 -34.64 15.91
CA PHE A 492 -8.87 -35.46 17.06
C PHE A 492 -8.45 -34.74 18.35
N GLY A 493 -9.40 -34.59 19.27
CA GLY A 493 -9.13 -34.02 20.60
C GLY A 493 -8.65 -35.09 21.56
N LEU A 494 -7.52 -34.87 22.23
CA LEU A 494 -6.94 -35.86 23.14
C LEU A 494 -7.71 -36.00 24.46
N LYS A 495 -8.36 -34.92 24.94
CA LYS A 495 -9.11 -34.91 26.21
C LYS A 495 -10.51 -35.48 26.06
N ASP A 496 -11.23 -35.08 25.02
CA ASP A 496 -12.61 -35.54 24.77
C ASP A 496 -12.67 -36.85 23.97
N ARG A 497 -11.54 -37.27 23.37
CA ARG A 497 -11.39 -38.49 22.56
C ARG A 497 -12.38 -38.57 21.40
N ARG A 498 -12.75 -37.41 20.82
CA ARG A 498 -13.69 -37.34 19.69
C ARG A 498 -13.02 -36.80 18.44
N PHE A 499 -13.32 -37.46 17.33
CA PHE A 499 -12.99 -36.99 15.99
C PHE A 499 -13.98 -35.92 15.53
N LYS A 500 -13.47 -34.89 14.84
CA LYS A 500 -14.20 -33.74 14.32
C LYS A 500 -13.76 -33.49 12.90
N PHE A 501 -14.67 -33.10 12.03
CA PHE A 501 -14.34 -32.96 10.62
C PHE A 501 -15.23 -31.98 9.87
N SER A 502 -14.75 -31.56 8.72
CA SER A 502 -15.53 -30.87 7.72
C SER A 502 -15.17 -31.37 6.33
N MET A 503 -16.16 -31.36 5.45
CA MET A 503 -15.99 -31.64 4.05
C MET A 503 -16.91 -30.69 3.26
N GLY A 504 -16.34 -30.04 2.25
CA GLY A 504 -17.05 -29.08 1.42
C GLY A 504 -16.54 -29.09 -0.01
N GLY A 505 -17.40 -28.61 -0.90
CA GLY A 505 -17.11 -28.44 -2.31
C GLY A 505 -17.67 -27.11 -2.80
N ALA A 506 -16.97 -26.46 -3.72
CA ALA A 506 -17.40 -25.24 -4.35
C ALA A 506 -17.09 -25.25 -5.85
N MET A 507 -18.00 -24.66 -6.63
CA MET A 507 -17.87 -24.41 -8.05
C MET A 507 -17.74 -22.92 -8.28
N ARG A 508 -16.71 -22.52 -9.01
CA ARG A 508 -16.50 -21.14 -9.45
C ARG A 508 -17.40 -20.86 -10.64
N LEU A 509 -18.20 -19.80 -10.53
CA LEU A 509 -19.10 -19.34 -11.59
C LEU A 509 -18.45 -18.26 -12.46
N GLU A 510 -17.66 -17.37 -11.85
CA GLU A 510 -16.97 -16.27 -12.55
C GLU A 510 -15.62 -16.00 -11.88
N HIS A 511 -14.57 -15.87 -12.69
CA HIS A 511 -13.19 -15.76 -12.24
C HIS A 511 -12.87 -14.33 -11.79
N ILE A 512 -13.30 -13.30 -12.54
CA ILE A 512 -13.00 -11.89 -12.24
C ILE A 512 -13.70 -11.44 -10.96
N PHE A 513 -14.97 -11.80 -10.79
CA PHE A 513 -15.79 -11.43 -9.63
C PHE A 513 -15.58 -12.35 -8.42
N ASN A 514 -14.68 -13.34 -8.54
CA ASN A 514 -14.47 -14.38 -7.53
C ASN A 514 -15.79 -14.98 -7.04
N SER A 515 -16.67 -15.33 -7.99
CA SER A 515 -18.01 -15.84 -7.69
C SER A 515 -17.96 -17.35 -7.45
N TRP A 516 -18.39 -17.80 -6.27
CA TRP A 516 -18.38 -19.20 -5.87
C TRP A 516 -19.74 -19.63 -5.36
N LEU A 517 -20.21 -20.78 -5.85
CA LEU A 517 -21.35 -21.50 -5.29
C LEU A 517 -20.81 -22.76 -4.61
N GLY A 518 -21.06 -22.91 -3.31
CA GLY A 518 -20.52 -24.05 -2.56
C GLY A 518 -21.45 -24.58 -1.50
N GLY A 519 -21.07 -25.73 -0.97
CA GLY A 519 -21.73 -26.35 0.16
C GLY A 519 -20.75 -27.14 1.01
N ALA A 520 -21.03 -27.25 2.30
CA ALA A 520 -20.19 -27.99 3.23
C ALA A 520 -21.00 -28.59 4.37
N TYR A 521 -20.52 -29.71 4.87
CA TYR A 521 -20.91 -30.28 6.15
C TYR A 521 -19.79 -30.10 7.16
N THR A 522 -20.15 -29.79 8.40
CA THR A 522 -19.20 -29.67 9.53
C THR A 522 -19.79 -30.36 10.74
N ASP A 523 -18.96 -31.17 11.40
CA ASP A 523 -19.21 -31.74 12.72
C ASP A 523 -18.03 -31.37 13.62
N ASP A 524 -18.21 -30.32 14.41
CA ASP A 524 -17.16 -29.73 15.25
C ASP A 524 -17.77 -29.02 16.48
N LEU A 525 -16.93 -28.36 17.27
CA LEU A 525 -17.32 -27.52 18.39
C LEU A 525 -17.30 -26.04 18.00
N ARG A 526 -18.21 -25.26 18.60
CA ARG A 526 -18.22 -23.80 18.50
C ARG A 526 -18.35 -23.12 19.84
N GLU A 527 -17.81 -21.91 19.91
CA GLU A 527 -17.97 -20.99 21.03
C GLU A 527 -19.40 -20.43 21.06
N VAL A 528 -19.95 -20.27 22.26
CA VAL A 528 -21.26 -19.66 22.50
C VAL A 528 -21.23 -18.15 22.24
N ALA A 529 -22.28 -17.62 21.61
CA ALA A 529 -22.54 -16.18 21.47
C ALA A 529 -21.44 -15.35 20.77
N SER A 530 -20.58 -16.00 19.99
CA SER A 530 -19.57 -15.30 19.18
C SER A 530 -20.23 -14.52 18.03
N THR A 531 -19.91 -13.24 17.88
CA THR A 531 -20.28 -12.48 16.66
C THR A 531 -19.34 -12.84 15.52
N LEU A 532 -19.88 -13.54 14.51
CA LEU A 532 -19.17 -13.88 13.28
C LEU A 532 -19.88 -13.22 12.10
N PHE A 533 -19.13 -12.42 11.34
CA PHE A 533 -19.57 -11.91 10.04
C PHE A 533 -19.10 -12.88 8.96
N ILE A 534 -20.04 -13.39 8.15
CA ILE A 534 -19.75 -14.41 7.13
C ILE A 534 -18.78 -13.89 6.05
N THR A 535 -18.71 -12.57 5.85
CA THR A 535 -17.76 -11.92 4.93
C THR A 535 -16.32 -11.90 5.43
N ASP A 536 -16.08 -12.16 6.72
CA ASP A 536 -14.74 -12.10 7.30
C ASP A 536 -13.90 -13.27 6.80
N LYS A 537 -12.74 -12.94 6.21
CA LYS A 537 -11.74 -13.96 5.85
C LYS A 537 -11.02 -14.42 7.11
N ARG A 538 -10.86 -15.74 7.29
CA ARG A 538 -10.06 -16.33 8.37
C ARG A 538 -8.59 -15.88 8.23
N SER A 539 -8.14 -14.97 9.09
CA SER A 539 -6.74 -14.56 9.16
C SER A 539 -5.86 -15.73 9.62
N TYR A 540 -4.64 -15.81 9.10
CA TYR A 540 -3.65 -16.73 9.62
C TYR A 540 -3.04 -16.16 10.89
N SER A 541 -3.09 -16.92 11.98
CA SER A 541 -2.29 -16.71 13.18
C SER A 541 -1.54 -18.00 13.48
N LEU A 542 -0.28 -17.88 13.90
CA LEU A 542 0.53 -19.01 14.35
C LEU A 542 -0.10 -19.73 15.55
N PHE A 543 -0.86 -18.99 16.36
CA PHE A 543 -1.62 -19.53 17.48
C PHE A 543 -2.89 -18.70 17.70
N ASP A 544 -4.03 -19.36 17.90
CA ASP A 544 -5.24 -18.73 18.41
C ASP A 544 -5.37 -19.09 19.90
N THR A 545 -5.24 -18.09 20.76
CA THR A 545 -5.32 -18.30 22.21
C THR A 545 -6.71 -18.16 22.77
N ARG A 546 -7.68 -17.67 21.98
CA ARG A 546 -9.06 -17.49 22.45
C ARG A 546 -9.66 -18.82 22.93
N PRO A 547 -9.54 -19.95 22.18
CA PRO A 547 -10.07 -21.24 22.63
C PRO A 547 -9.44 -21.78 23.91
N ILE A 548 -8.20 -21.38 24.26
CA ILE A 548 -7.48 -21.88 25.44
C ILE A 548 -8.26 -21.59 26.73
N ASN A 549 -9.04 -20.52 26.77
CA ASN A 549 -9.65 -20.01 28.00
C ASN A 549 -11.18 -20.12 28.03
N LEU A 550 -11.77 -20.54 26.92
CA LEU A 550 -13.19 -20.82 26.81
C LEU A 550 -13.48 -22.20 27.38
N ASN A 551 -14.55 -22.29 28.17
CA ASN A 551 -15.07 -23.57 28.70
C ASN A 551 -16.46 -23.89 28.14
N THR A 552 -17.13 -22.91 27.54
CA THR A 552 -18.49 -23.01 27.02
C THR A 552 -18.46 -23.26 25.53
N PHE A 553 -18.56 -24.54 25.18
CA PHE A 553 -18.68 -25.00 23.81
C PHE A 553 -20.01 -25.72 23.59
N TYR A 554 -20.48 -25.71 22.36
CA TYR A 554 -21.56 -26.57 21.91
C TYR A 554 -21.11 -27.41 20.72
N HIS A 555 -21.65 -28.62 20.63
CA HIS A 555 -21.54 -29.45 19.44
C HIS A 555 -22.37 -28.86 18.32
N TRP A 556 -21.75 -28.69 17.17
CA TRP A 556 -22.30 -28.00 16.02
C TRP A 556 -22.20 -28.89 14.78
N GLN A 557 -23.32 -29.53 14.47
CA GLN A 557 -23.48 -30.28 13.23
C GLN A 557 -24.19 -29.39 12.22
N ASN A 558 -23.52 -28.99 11.15
CA ASN A 558 -24.01 -27.95 10.27
C ASN A 558 -23.83 -28.28 8.79
N TRP A 559 -24.95 -28.27 8.08
CA TRP A 559 -25.00 -28.20 6.62
C TRP A 559 -25.10 -26.74 6.21
N LYS A 560 -24.29 -26.31 5.25
CA LYS A 560 -24.42 -25.00 4.63
C LYS A 560 -24.36 -25.08 3.12
N ALA A 561 -25.11 -24.22 2.45
CA ALA A 561 -24.94 -23.85 1.05
C ALA A 561 -24.73 -22.34 0.99
N TYR A 562 -23.83 -21.88 0.14
CA TYR A 562 -23.46 -20.47 0.08
C TYR A 562 -23.13 -20.02 -1.33
N PHE A 563 -23.38 -18.75 -1.59
CA PHE A 563 -22.97 -18.03 -2.78
C PHE A 563 -22.18 -16.80 -2.36
N GLU A 564 -20.93 -16.71 -2.80
CA GLU A 564 -20.02 -15.59 -2.57
C GLU A 564 -19.75 -14.89 -3.89
N THR A 565 -19.75 -13.55 -3.91
CA THR A 565 -19.41 -12.79 -5.12
C THR A 565 -18.89 -11.39 -4.80
N GLN A 566 -18.08 -10.86 -5.71
CA GLN A 566 -17.63 -9.47 -5.76
C GLN A 566 -18.04 -8.82 -7.10
N CYS A 567 -19.25 -9.13 -7.59
CA CYS A 567 -19.75 -8.62 -8.87
C CYS A 567 -19.80 -7.08 -8.90
N ILE A 568 -20.28 -6.46 -7.81
CA ILE A 568 -20.24 -5.02 -7.59
C ILE A 568 -18.85 -4.66 -7.05
N PRO A 569 -18.07 -3.79 -7.73
CA PRO A 569 -16.77 -3.37 -7.24
C PRO A 569 -16.84 -2.80 -5.83
N ARG A 570 -15.82 -3.13 -5.01
CA ARG A 570 -15.72 -2.71 -3.60
C ARG A 570 -16.82 -3.24 -2.68
N VAL A 571 -17.62 -4.21 -3.13
CA VAL A 571 -18.66 -4.87 -2.35
C VAL A 571 -18.41 -6.39 -2.36
N ASN A 572 -18.20 -6.96 -1.18
CA ASN A 572 -18.17 -8.41 -1.00
C ASN A 572 -19.56 -8.85 -0.50
N THR A 573 -20.23 -9.71 -1.26
CA THR A 573 -21.54 -10.24 -0.89
C THR A 573 -21.44 -11.73 -0.63
N THR A 574 -22.06 -12.17 0.45
CA THR A 574 -22.24 -13.60 0.75
C THR A 574 -23.67 -13.87 1.12
N ILE A 575 -24.28 -14.82 0.41
CA ILE A 575 -25.61 -15.33 0.71
C ILE A 575 -25.44 -16.77 1.19
N GLN A 576 -26.03 -17.12 2.31
CA GLN A 576 -25.87 -18.44 2.93
C GLN A 576 -27.21 -18.98 3.42
N ALA A 577 -27.48 -20.26 3.15
CA ALA A 577 -28.49 -21.04 3.84
C ALA A 577 -27.78 -22.12 4.67
N SER A 578 -28.24 -22.37 5.89
CA SER A 578 -27.68 -23.40 6.74
C SER A 578 -28.72 -24.10 7.59
N TYR A 579 -28.46 -25.36 7.90
CA TYR A 579 -29.23 -26.15 8.85
C TYR A 579 -28.25 -26.72 9.87
N SER A 580 -28.49 -26.41 11.14
CA SER A 580 -27.62 -26.83 12.24
C SER A 580 -28.39 -27.55 13.33
N SER A 581 -27.79 -28.61 13.87
CA SER A 581 -28.18 -29.21 15.15
C SER A 581 -27.17 -28.80 16.21
N ILE A 582 -27.69 -28.30 17.34
CA ILE A 582 -26.89 -27.63 18.37
C ILE A 582 -27.15 -28.30 19.71
N THR A 583 -26.07 -28.83 20.30
CA THR A 583 -26.09 -29.44 21.63
C THR A 583 -25.06 -28.76 22.53
N PRO A 584 -25.47 -27.87 23.43
CA PRO A 584 -24.61 -27.29 24.47
C PRO A 584 -23.94 -28.38 25.33
N PHE A 585 -22.65 -28.21 25.61
CA PHE A 585 -21.87 -29.10 26.50
C PHE A 585 -21.62 -28.47 27.88
N PHE A 586 -22.56 -27.65 28.32
CA PHE A 586 -22.62 -27.00 29.62
C PHE A 586 -24.07 -26.99 30.09
N ASP A 587 -24.28 -26.78 31.39
CA ASP A 587 -25.63 -26.75 31.98
C ASP A 587 -26.40 -25.55 31.43
N TYR A 588 -27.35 -25.84 30.52
CA TYR A 588 -28.18 -24.84 29.88
C TYR A 588 -29.47 -25.48 29.35
N GLN A 589 -30.59 -24.83 29.65
CA GLN A 589 -31.88 -25.17 29.06
C GLN A 589 -32.54 -23.90 28.52
N PHE A 590 -33.09 -24.00 27.31
CA PHE A 590 -33.87 -22.92 26.71
C PHE A 590 -35.36 -23.19 26.90
N ASP A 591 -36.07 -22.28 27.57
CA ASP A 591 -37.52 -22.36 27.69
C ASP A 591 -38.20 -21.67 26.49
N HIS A 592 -38.94 -22.46 25.71
CA HIS A 592 -39.75 -21.98 24.61
C HIS A 592 -41.18 -22.53 24.77
N ASN A 593 -42.12 -21.62 25.06
CA ASN A 593 -43.53 -21.92 25.30
C ASN A 593 -43.78 -22.97 26.40
N GLY A 594 -42.99 -22.93 27.48
CA GLY A 594 -43.11 -23.84 28.63
C GLY A 594 -42.44 -25.20 28.40
N LYS A 595 -41.88 -25.43 27.22
CA LYS A 595 -41.08 -26.62 26.91
C LYS A 595 -39.60 -26.28 27.00
N ARG A 596 -38.86 -27.12 27.73
CA ARG A 596 -37.42 -26.94 27.94
C ARG A 596 -36.62 -27.73 26.91
N TYR A 597 -35.70 -27.05 26.24
CA TYR A 597 -34.83 -27.62 25.21
C TYR A 597 -33.38 -27.64 25.69
N THR A 598 -32.77 -28.81 25.68
CA THR A 598 -31.32 -29.01 25.87
C THR A 598 -30.59 -29.20 24.53
N GLN A 599 -31.33 -29.41 23.45
CA GLN A 599 -30.85 -29.47 22.08
C GLN A 599 -31.87 -28.75 21.19
N PHE A 600 -31.38 -28.03 20.20
CA PHE A 600 -32.25 -27.34 19.26
C PHE A 600 -31.66 -27.32 17.85
N ASN A 601 -32.55 -27.25 16.87
CA ASN A 601 -32.20 -27.18 15.47
C ASN A 601 -32.50 -25.77 14.94
N ALA A 602 -31.64 -25.24 14.09
CA ALA A 602 -31.80 -23.94 13.47
C ALA A 602 -31.55 -24.02 11.96
N ALA A 603 -32.59 -23.71 11.19
CA ALA A 603 -32.49 -23.44 9.75
C ALA A 603 -32.36 -21.93 9.55
N LEU A 604 -31.24 -21.44 9.03
CA LEU A 604 -30.93 -20.02 8.91
C LEU A 604 -30.66 -19.63 7.46
N TRP A 605 -31.26 -18.53 7.04
CA TRP A 605 -30.89 -17.76 5.87
C TRP A 605 -30.06 -16.55 6.31
N SER A 606 -29.00 -16.22 5.58
CA SER A 606 -28.15 -15.07 5.89
C SER A 606 -27.70 -14.35 4.62
N VAL A 607 -27.72 -13.02 4.67
CA VAL A 607 -27.15 -12.15 3.63
C VAL A 607 -26.18 -11.21 4.32
N ALA A 608 -24.92 -11.25 3.91
CA ALA A 608 -23.86 -10.40 4.41
C ALA A 608 -23.25 -9.59 3.27
N CYS A 609 -22.99 -8.32 3.54
CA CYS A 609 -22.43 -7.37 2.60
C CYS A 609 -21.34 -6.56 3.30
N GLN A 610 -20.15 -6.56 2.73
CA GLN A 610 -19.07 -5.70 3.14
C GLN A 610 -18.77 -4.68 2.04
N TRP A 611 -18.96 -3.40 2.35
CA TRP A 611 -18.76 -2.29 1.44
C TRP A 611 -17.53 -1.45 1.83
N ASN A 612 -16.58 -1.35 0.91
CA ASN A 612 -15.30 -0.63 1.07
C ASN A 612 -15.21 0.54 0.06
N PRO A 613 -16.08 1.57 0.16
CA PRO A 613 -16.31 2.55 -0.91
C PRO A 613 -15.06 3.28 -1.43
N PHE A 614 -14.07 3.51 -0.57
CA PHE A 614 -12.88 4.30 -0.88
C PHE A 614 -11.66 3.46 -1.23
N SER A 615 -11.78 2.13 -1.21
CA SER A 615 -10.63 1.25 -1.42
C SER A 615 -10.19 1.25 -2.88
N TYR A 616 -8.87 1.18 -3.08
CA TYR A 616 -8.25 1.21 -4.40
C TYR A 616 -8.22 -0.20 -4.98
N LEU A 617 -8.90 -0.41 -6.10
CA LEU A 617 -9.18 -1.72 -6.66
C LEU A 617 -8.43 -1.95 -7.97
N LEU A 618 -7.63 -3.01 -7.98
CA LEU A 618 -6.96 -3.56 -9.16
C LEU A 618 -7.75 -4.77 -9.66
N GLU A 619 -8.23 -4.73 -10.90
CA GLU A 619 -8.77 -5.89 -11.60
C GLU A 619 -7.68 -6.50 -12.48
N THR A 620 -7.26 -7.72 -12.16
CA THR A 620 -6.38 -8.53 -13.01
C THR A 620 -7.24 -9.40 -13.93
N PRO A 621 -6.63 -10.07 -14.94
CA PRO A 621 -7.35 -11.04 -15.76
C PRO A 621 -7.94 -12.22 -14.97
N TYR A 622 -7.50 -12.39 -13.72
CA TYR A 622 -7.83 -13.53 -12.87
C TYR A 622 -8.54 -13.16 -11.57
N ASN A 623 -8.51 -11.92 -11.09
CA ASN A 623 -9.20 -11.57 -9.85
C ASN A 623 -9.19 -10.07 -9.62
N ARG A 624 -10.04 -9.63 -8.70
CA ARG A 624 -9.97 -8.31 -8.10
C ARG A 624 -9.11 -8.33 -6.83
N ILE A 625 -8.17 -7.40 -6.73
CA ILE A 625 -7.25 -7.22 -5.62
C ILE A 625 -7.49 -5.82 -5.03
N GLU A 626 -7.77 -5.77 -3.74
CA GLU A 626 -7.80 -4.53 -2.96
C GLU A 626 -6.35 -4.12 -2.65
N MET A 627 -5.83 -3.17 -3.42
CA MET A 627 -4.43 -2.73 -3.36
C MET A 627 -4.17 -1.82 -2.15
N ALA A 628 -5.10 -0.92 -1.86
CA ALA A 628 -5.04 -0.05 -0.70
C ALA A 628 -6.39 -0.03 0.02
N ARG A 629 -6.35 -0.32 1.31
CA ARG A 629 -7.51 -0.25 2.20
C ARG A 629 -7.70 1.19 2.64
N HIS A 630 -8.83 1.78 2.28
CA HIS A 630 -9.24 3.08 2.77
C HIS A 630 -10.54 2.98 3.55
N TYR A 631 -10.77 3.97 4.40
CA TYR A 631 -11.81 3.97 5.41
C TYR A 631 -12.79 5.15 5.19
N PRO A 632 -14.06 5.04 5.66
CA PRO A 632 -14.65 3.94 6.42
C PRO A 632 -14.92 2.66 5.62
N ARG A 633 -15.02 1.55 6.34
CA ARG A 633 -15.53 0.25 5.84
C ARG A 633 -16.79 -0.12 6.61
N PHE A 634 -17.76 -0.69 5.89
CA PHE A 634 -19.05 -1.05 6.45
C PHE A 634 -19.30 -2.53 6.22
N THR A 635 -19.71 -3.25 7.25
CA THR A 635 -20.20 -4.62 7.11
C THR A 635 -21.61 -4.68 7.67
N LEU A 636 -22.54 -5.22 6.90
CA LEU A 636 -23.92 -5.45 7.29
C LEU A 636 -24.23 -6.92 7.12
N GLN A 637 -24.92 -7.53 8.08
CA GLN A 637 -25.36 -8.89 7.99
C GLN A 637 -26.78 -9.02 8.53
N TRP A 638 -27.62 -9.70 7.78
CA TRP A 638 -28.96 -10.05 8.18
C TRP A 638 -29.11 -11.56 8.19
N THR A 639 -29.61 -12.10 9.31
CA THR A 639 -29.85 -13.53 9.49
C THR A 639 -31.30 -13.74 9.90
N GLN A 640 -31.98 -14.71 9.30
CA GLN A 640 -33.37 -15.05 9.61
C GLN A 640 -33.55 -16.56 9.70
N THR A 641 -34.32 -17.02 10.67
CA THR A 641 -34.76 -18.41 10.74
C THR A 641 -35.77 -18.75 9.64
N LEU A 642 -35.55 -19.83 8.91
CA LEU A 642 -36.47 -20.34 7.89
C LEU A 642 -37.43 -21.38 8.48
N PRO A 643 -38.71 -21.39 8.07
CA PRO A 643 -39.60 -22.51 8.37
C PRO A 643 -39.20 -23.72 7.51
N TRP A 644 -38.78 -24.83 8.13
CA TRP A 644 -38.51 -26.10 7.45
C TRP A 644 -39.40 -27.20 8.03
N ALA A 645 -39.53 -28.36 7.37
CA ALA A 645 -40.60 -29.32 7.60
C ALA A 645 -40.58 -30.10 8.93
N ASP A 646 -39.57 -29.97 9.82
CA ASP A 646 -39.34 -31.05 10.82
C ASP A 646 -38.82 -30.67 12.23
N THR A 647 -39.12 -29.48 12.79
CA THR A 647 -38.90 -29.26 14.25
C THR A 647 -39.79 -28.17 14.86
N GLU A 648 -39.98 -28.21 16.18
CA GLU A 648 -40.50 -27.10 16.98
C GLU A 648 -39.48 -25.92 16.94
N PHE A 649 -39.52 -25.10 15.88
CA PHE A 649 -38.45 -24.13 15.60
C PHE A 649 -38.45 -22.94 16.56
N ILE A 650 -37.27 -22.69 17.13
CA ILE A 650 -36.92 -21.41 17.73
C ILE A 650 -36.83 -20.36 16.61
N ARG A 651 -37.73 -19.37 16.62
CA ARG A 651 -37.84 -18.35 15.56
C ARG A 651 -37.18 -17.04 15.99
N PHE A 652 -36.20 -16.58 15.21
CA PHE A 652 -35.57 -15.29 15.41
C PHE A 652 -35.00 -14.69 14.13
N ASN A 653 -34.72 -13.39 14.20
CA ASN A 653 -33.92 -12.68 13.21
C ASN A 653 -32.81 -11.89 13.90
N LYS A 654 -31.72 -11.64 13.17
CA LYS A 654 -30.59 -10.83 13.60
C LYS A 654 -30.24 -9.81 12.53
N PHE A 655 -29.87 -8.62 12.98
CA PHE A 655 -29.25 -7.60 12.17
C PHE A 655 -27.96 -7.16 12.85
N ASP A 656 -26.83 -7.36 12.17
CA ASP A 656 -25.49 -7.04 12.62
C ASP A 656 -24.90 -5.95 11.73
N ALA A 657 -24.21 -4.99 12.35
CA ALA A 657 -23.50 -3.92 11.65
C ALA A 657 -22.13 -3.68 12.27
N ARG A 658 -21.14 -3.41 11.42
CA ARG A 658 -19.77 -3.07 11.80
C ARG A 658 -19.27 -1.90 10.97
N ILE A 659 -18.61 -0.95 11.63
CA ILE A 659 -17.94 0.19 11.01
C ILE A 659 -16.49 0.23 11.49
N GLU A 660 -15.58 0.26 10.54
CA GLU A 660 -14.15 0.44 10.81
C GLU A 660 -13.69 1.78 10.24
N TYR A 661 -12.89 2.53 11.00
CA TYR A 661 -12.28 3.76 10.54
C TYR A 661 -10.84 3.90 11.06
N GLU A 662 -9.89 4.15 10.17
CA GLU A 662 -8.51 4.50 10.51
C GLU A 662 -8.19 5.90 10.00
N PHE A 663 -7.65 6.73 10.87
CA PHE A 663 -7.13 8.05 10.55
C PHE A 663 -5.62 8.09 10.83
N ALA A 664 -4.82 8.42 9.81
CA ALA A 664 -3.39 8.59 9.95
C ALA A 664 -3.03 10.07 10.14
N HIS A 665 -2.23 10.36 11.17
CA HIS A 665 -1.73 11.70 11.48
C HIS A 665 -0.38 11.96 10.78
N TYR A 666 -0.03 13.23 10.56
CA TYR A 666 1.24 13.60 9.90
C TYR A 666 2.49 13.28 10.72
N ASP A 667 2.36 13.29 12.05
CA ASP A 667 3.42 12.91 12.97
C ASP A 667 3.69 11.40 12.97
N GLY A 668 2.93 10.61 12.19
CA GLY A 668 3.01 9.16 12.08
C GLY A 668 2.17 8.40 13.12
N ALA A 669 1.42 9.11 13.98
CA ALA A 669 0.43 8.49 14.84
C ALA A 669 -0.78 8.01 14.03
N LYS A 670 -1.57 7.11 14.61
CA LYS A 670 -2.81 6.60 14.01
C LYS A 670 -3.93 6.55 15.03
N THR A 671 -5.13 6.93 14.61
CA THR A 671 -6.36 6.74 15.38
C THR A 671 -7.21 5.68 14.71
N PHE A 672 -7.69 4.71 15.48
CA PHE A 672 -8.63 3.69 15.02
C PHE A 672 -9.95 3.84 15.78
N VAL A 673 -11.05 3.81 15.04
CA VAL A 673 -12.40 3.75 15.57
C VAL A 673 -13.06 2.49 15.03
N PHE A 674 -13.60 1.69 15.93
CA PHE A 674 -14.30 0.45 15.62
C PHE A 674 -15.65 0.48 16.32
N ILE A 675 -16.71 0.27 15.55
CA ILE A 675 -18.08 0.19 16.05
C ILE A 675 -18.64 -1.14 15.59
N GLU A 676 -19.18 -1.92 16.51
CA GLU A 676 -19.94 -3.13 16.22
C GLU A 676 -21.28 -3.06 16.97
N SER A 677 -22.35 -3.45 16.31
CA SER A 677 -23.69 -3.45 16.91
C SER A 677 -24.49 -4.61 16.36
N GLY A 678 -25.37 -5.16 17.18
CA GLY A 678 -26.27 -6.22 16.77
C GLY A 678 -27.60 -6.13 17.49
N ILE A 679 -28.66 -6.51 16.81
CA ILE A 679 -30.02 -6.65 17.36
C ILE A 679 -30.54 -8.01 16.93
N ALA A 680 -31.05 -8.79 17.88
CA ALA A 680 -31.67 -10.08 17.69
C ALA A 680 -33.08 -10.03 18.27
N ASN A 681 -34.07 -10.38 17.46
CA ASN A 681 -35.48 -10.34 17.83
C ASN A 681 -36.11 -11.72 17.69
N GLY A 682 -36.94 -12.10 18.67
CA GLY A 682 -37.61 -13.39 18.74
C GLY A 682 -37.09 -14.24 19.91
N ASP A 683 -37.29 -15.54 19.80
CA ASP A 683 -36.75 -16.50 20.74
C ASP A 683 -35.32 -16.80 20.31
N VAL A 684 -34.32 -16.26 21.01
CA VAL A 684 -32.90 -16.40 20.61
C VAL A 684 -32.21 -17.25 21.67
N PRO A 685 -31.74 -18.47 21.34
CA PRO A 685 -31.02 -19.29 22.32
C PRO A 685 -29.64 -18.69 22.58
N ILE A 686 -29.02 -19.03 23.71
CA ILE A 686 -27.76 -18.42 24.17
C ILE A 686 -26.62 -18.55 23.14
N THR A 687 -26.62 -19.61 22.33
CA THR A 687 -25.64 -19.83 21.27
C THR A 687 -25.67 -18.76 20.17
N HIS A 688 -26.78 -18.04 20.02
CA HIS A 688 -26.98 -16.99 19.02
C HIS A 688 -27.11 -15.57 19.61
N LEU A 689 -27.08 -15.43 20.93
CA LEU A 689 -26.95 -14.13 21.60
C LEU A 689 -25.57 -13.50 21.33
N TYR A 690 -25.35 -12.29 21.83
CA TYR A 690 -24.08 -11.57 21.71
C TYR A 690 -23.35 -11.52 23.05
N ASN A 691 -22.04 -11.81 23.05
CA ASN A 691 -21.20 -11.74 24.26
C ASN A 691 -20.23 -10.53 24.28
N ALA A 692 -20.23 -9.68 23.23
CA ALA A 692 -19.31 -8.55 23.07
C ALA A 692 -17.81 -8.91 23.11
N THR A 693 -17.42 -10.13 22.72
CA THR A 693 -16.01 -10.55 22.54
C THR A 693 -15.11 -10.43 23.79
N PRO A 694 -15.44 -11.09 24.91
CA PRO A 694 -14.62 -11.08 26.13
C PRO A 694 -13.28 -11.78 25.90
N ASN A 695 -12.26 -11.41 26.66
CA ASN A 695 -10.94 -12.05 26.59
C ASN A 695 -10.27 -12.28 27.96
N SER A 696 -10.98 -12.18 29.08
CA SER A 696 -10.40 -12.33 30.42
C SER A 696 -10.77 -13.64 31.10
N LEU A 697 -9.82 -14.19 31.88
CA LEU A 697 -9.99 -15.37 32.73
C LEU A 697 -10.54 -14.97 34.10
N SER A 698 -11.51 -15.71 34.62
CA SER A 698 -11.97 -15.60 36.01
C SER A 698 -11.14 -16.52 36.93
N ARG A 699 -10.01 -16.03 37.46
CA ARG A 699 -9.12 -16.76 38.39
C ARG A 699 -8.56 -15.85 39.47
N ASP A 700 -8.47 -16.23 40.72
CA ASP A 700 -8.14 -15.30 41.82
C ASP A 700 -6.85 -14.50 41.64
N LYS A 701 -5.77 -15.10 41.11
CA LYS A 701 -4.47 -14.43 41.00
C LYS A 701 -4.23 -13.82 39.62
N LEU A 702 -3.75 -12.58 39.59
CA LEU A 702 -3.42 -11.84 38.36
C LEU A 702 -2.47 -12.62 37.41
N LEU A 703 -1.42 -13.25 37.94
CA LEU A 703 -0.48 -14.04 37.13
C LEU A 703 -1.13 -15.27 36.46
N GLN A 704 -2.22 -15.77 37.02
CA GLN A 704 -2.97 -16.89 36.43
C GLN A 704 -3.90 -16.45 35.29
N ARG A 705 -4.07 -15.13 35.09
CA ARG A 705 -4.85 -14.50 34.03
C ARG A 705 -3.99 -14.01 32.86
N LEU A 706 -2.68 -14.25 32.86
CA LEU A 706 -1.79 -13.86 31.78
C LEU A 706 -2.14 -14.62 30.49
N THR A 707 -2.69 -13.90 29.53
CA THR A 707 -3.10 -14.42 28.21
C THR A 707 -2.57 -13.54 27.10
N ILE A 708 -2.95 -13.80 25.83
CA ILE A 708 -2.60 -12.94 24.70
C ILE A 708 -3.73 -11.92 24.47
N ALA A 709 -3.35 -10.67 24.22
CA ALA A 709 -4.26 -9.58 23.92
C ALA A 709 -5.00 -9.82 22.59
N GLY A 710 -6.29 -9.50 22.56
CA GLY A 710 -7.10 -9.54 21.35
C GLY A 710 -6.99 -8.24 20.56
N ASN A 711 -7.20 -8.29 19.25
CA ASN A 711 -7.17 -7.08 18.43
C ASN A 711 -8.35 -6.15 18.77
N ASN A 712 -9.57 -6.71 18.85
CA ASN A 712 -10.83 -5.99 19.02
C ASN A 712 -11.66 -6.55 20.19
N SER A 713 -11.03 -7.03 21.26
CA SER A 713 -11.71 -7.68 22.39
C SER A 713 -11.65 -6.85 23.67
N PHE A 714 -12.58 -7.09 24.60
CA PHE A 714 -12.47 -6.57 25.96
C PHE A 714 -11.46 -7.39 26.75
N GLU A 715 -10.38 -6.75 27.18
CA GLU A 715 -9.28 -7.46 27.81
C GLU A 715 -9.53 -7.83 29.27
N THR A 716 -10.43 -7.12 29.94
CA THR A 716 -10.78 -7.31 31.36
C THR A 716 -12.15 -7.96 31.59
N MET A 717 -12.97 -8.11 30.54
CA MET A 717 -14.28 -8.76 30.60
C MET A 717 -14.12 -10.27 30.65
N TYR A 718 -14.74 -10.92 31.64
CA TYR A 718 -14.64 -12.36 31.79
C TYR A 718 -15.46 -13.10 30.73
N PHE A 719 -14.97 -14.27 30.32
CA PHE A 719 -15.76 -15.17 29.48
C PHE A 719 -17.09 -15.50 30.16
N ASN A 720 -18.18 -15.44 29.39
CA ASN A 720 -19.55 -15.67 29.83
C ASN A 720 -20.09 -14.68 30.88
N GLU A 721 -19.44 -13.54 31.11
CA GLU A 721 -19.94 -12.53 32.05
C GLU A 721 -21.23 -11.87 31.56
N PHE A 722 -21.27 -11.53 30.26
CA PHE A 722 -22.38 -10.79 29.67
C PHE A 722 -22.96 -11.45 28.42
N PHE A 723 -24.29 -11.46 28.32
CA PHE A 723 -25.03 -11.82 27.12
C PHE A 723 -26.11 -10.79 26.82
N SER A 724 -26.40 -10.56 25.54
CA SER A 724 -27.38 -9.57 25.12
C SER A 724 -28.07 -9.99 23.82
N ASP A 725 -29.34 -9.63 23.67
CA ASP A 725 -30.05 -9.71 22.39
C ASP A 725 -29.87 -8.43 21.56
N ARG A 726 -29.49 -7.33 22.19
CA ARG A 726 -29.12 -6.09 21.53
C ARG A 726 -27.91 -5.48 22.20
N TYR A 727 -26.97 -5.00 21.41
CA TYR A 727 -25.78 -4.35 21.95
C TYR A 727 -25.15 -3.37 20.97
N VAL A 728 -24.35 -2.47 21.52
CA VAL A 728 -23.41 -1.63 20.79
C VAL A 728 -22.05 -1.69 21.49
N TYR A 729 -21.00 -1.87 20.72
CA TYR A 729 -19.61 -1.91 21.13
C TYR A 729 -18.85 -0.82 20.38
N LEU A 730 -18.17 0.05 21.12
CA LEU A 730 -17.29 1.09 20.63
C LEU A 730 -15.87 0.83 21.12
N GLN A 731 -14.91 0.92 20.21
CA GLN A 731 -13.49 0.92 20.53
C GLN A 731 -12.82 2.12 19.85
N TRP A 732 -12.04 2.85 20.65
CA TRP A 732 -11.14 3.90 20.21
C TRP A 732 -9.71 3.51 20.56
N LYS A 733 -8.80 3.58 19.60
CA LYS A 733 -7.36 3.38 19.82
C LYS A 733 -6.56 4.55 19.26
N TYR A 734 -5.55 5.00 19.99
CA TYR A 734 -4.57 5.97 19.53
C TYR A 734 -3.17 5.38 19.63
N GLN A 735 -2.59 5.07 18.47
CA GLN A 735 -1.24 4.55 18.33
C GLN A 735 -0.26 5.69 18.09
N LEU A 736 0.76 5.79 18.94
CA LEU A 736 1.87 6.71 18.74
C LEU A 736 2.80 6.23 17.61
N LYS A 737 3.50 7.18 16.98
CA LYS A 737 4.59 6.85 16.06
C LYS A 737 5.67 6.06 16.80
N ARG A 738 6.15 5.00 16.16
CA ARG A 738 7.31 4.23 16.63
C ARG A 738 8.51 5.16 16.82
N LYS A 739 9.05 5.20 18.03
CA LYS A 739 10.16 6.08 18.40
C LYS A 739 11.22 5.28 19.16
N PRO A 740 12.50 5.30 18.74
CA PRO A 740 13.57 4.73 19.54
C PRO A 740 13.67 5.49 20.86
N LEU A 741 13.59 4.76 21.97
CA LEU A 741 13.90 5.30 23.29
C LEU A 741 15.38 5.08 23.59
N PHE A 742 15.91 3.91 23.26
CA PHE A 742 17.33 3.52 23.41
C PHE A 742 17.73 2.59 22.26
N ASP A 743 19.04 2.40 22.04
CA ASP A 743 19.55 1.52 20.98
C ASP A 743 18.97 0.08 21.15
N GLY A 744 18.30 -0.42 20.11
CA GLY A 744 17.63 -1.73 20.12
C GLY A 744 16.24 -1.77 20.78
N PHE A 745 15.73 -0.64 21.31
CA PHE A 745 14.41 -0.55 21.95
C PHE A 745 13.53 0.54 21.34
N GLU A 746 12.58 0.13 20.50
CA GLU A 746 11.71 1.01 19.74
C GLU A 746 10.23 0.63 19.87
N PRO A 747 9.64 0.74 21.07
CA PRO A 747 8.28 0.31 21.31
C PRO A 747 7.25 1.16 20.54
N VAL A 748 6.10 0.55 20.28
CA VAL A 748 4.90 1.22 19.76
C VAL A 748 3.84 1.23 20.85
N PHE A 749 3.54 2.41 21.37
CA PHE A 749 2.50 2.59 22.38
C PHE A 749 1.14 2.81 21.72
N VAL A 750 0.12 2.12 22.22
CA VAL A 750 -1.28 2.28 21.80
C VAL A 750 -2.14 2.49 23.04
N PHE A 751 -2.85 3.61 23.08
CA PHE A 751 -3.87 3.87 24.09
C PHE A 751 -5.19 3.34 23.57
N ALA A 752 -5.86 2.47 24.34
CA ALA A 752 -7.12 1.86 23.98
C ALA A 752 -8.20 2.23 24.98
N HIS A 753 -9.40 2.51 24.48
CA HIS A 753 -10.59 2.77 25.26
C HIS A 753 -11.76 2.01 24.63
N ARG A 754 -12.46 1.21 25.43
CA ARG A 754 -13.54 0.35 24.95
C ARG A 754 -14.78 0.52 25.81
N MET A 755 -15.93 0.56 25.15
CA MET A 755 -17.23 0.77 25.79
C MET A 755 -18.26 -0.17 25.15
N ALA A 756 -19.14 -0.75 25.96
CA ALA A 756 -20.27 -1.52 25.44
C ALA A 756 -21.54 -1.30 26.25
N TRP A 757 -22.68 -1.29 25.58
CA TRP A 757 -24.01 -1.34 26.21
C TRP A 757 -24.78 -2.48 25.57
N GLY A 758 -25.56 -3.19 26.38
CA GLY A 758 -26.41 -4.25 25.87
C GLY A 758 -27.50 -4.64 26.86
N SER A 759 -28.60 -5.19 26.34
CA SER A 759 -29.73 -5.65 27.13
C SER A 759 -30.28 -6.97 26.58
N LEU A 760 -31.16 -7.59 27.35
CA LEU A 760 -31.82 -8.83 27.00
C LEU A 760 -33.28 -8.77 27.45
N ASN A 761 -34.22 -9.00 26.53
CA ASN A 761 -35.65 -8.85 26.84
C ASN A 761 -36.23 -9.99 27.68
N HIS A 762 -35.77 -11.23 27.47
CA HIS A 762 -36.34 -12.43 28.10
C HIS A 762 -35.25 -13.28 28.79
N PRO A 763 -34.52 -12.73 29.79
CA PRO A 763 -33.49 -13.47 30.50
C PRO A 763 -34.01 -14.75 31.18
N GLU A 764 -35.29 -14.76 31.58
CA GLU A 764 -35.96 -15.89 32.24
C GLU A 764 -36.07 -17.15 31.36
N LYS A 765 -35.94 -17.03 30.03
CA LYS A 765 -35.94 -18.16 29.10
C LYS A 765 -34.61 -18.94 29.10
N HIS A 766 -33.60 -18.43 29.79
CA HIS A 766 -32.26 -19.03 29.85
C HIS A 766 -32.03 -19.62 31.24
N LEU A 767 -32.25 -20.92 31.36
CA LEU A 767 -32.19 -21.63 32.62
C LEU A 767 -30.83 -22.30 32.81
N ASP A 768 -30.46 -22.50 34.08
CA ASP A 768 -29.27 -23.25 34.54
C ASP A 768 -27.90 -22.68 34.11
N PHE A 769 -27.87 -21.49 33.50
CA PHE A 769 -26.65 -20.80 33.10
C PHE A 769 -26.61 -19.37 33.65
N PRO A 770 -25.75 -19.06 34.63
CA PRO A 770 -25.70 -17.73 35.23
C PRO A 770 -24.94 -16.74 34.34
N PHE A 771 -25.54 -15.57 34.07
CA PHE A 771 -24.91 -14.47 33.35
C PHE A 771 -25.56 -13.11 33.70
N GLN A 772 -24.97 -12.03 33.19
CA GLN A 772 -25.47 -10.65 33.37
C GLN A 772 -25.72 -9.94 32.02
N THR A 773 -26.35 -8.78 32.06
CA THR A 773 -26.48 -7.85 30.91
C THR A 773 -25.66 -6.58 31.15
N MET A 774 -25.30 -5.85 30.08
CA MET A 774 -24.48 -4.63 30.14
C MET A 774 -25.32 -3.34 30.06
N GLU A 775 -26.47 -3.29 30.72
CA GLU A 775 -27.43 -2.18 30.60
C GLU A 775 -26.87 -0.85 31.12
N LYS A 776 -26.02 -0.91 32.15
CA LYS A 776 -25.41 0.29 32.76
C LYS A 776 -24.17 0.80 32.00
N GLY A 777 -23.75 0.08 30.96
CA GLY A 777 -22.51 0.36 30.23
C GLY A 777 -21.27 -0.27 30.88
N TYR A 778 -20.51 -1.01 30.08
CA TYR A 778 -19.21 -1.58 30.43
C TYR A 778 -18.09 -0.70 29.86
N PHE A 779 -17.06 -0.42 30.65
CA PHE A 779 -15.95 0.46 30.24
C PHE A 779 -14.60 -0.12 30.65
N GLU A 780 -13.64 -0.10 29.73
CA GLU A 780 -12.23 -0.37 30.03
C GLU A 780 -11.30 0.60 29.29
N SER A 781 -10.12 0.81 29.85
CA SER A 781 -9.06 1.58 29.22
C SER A 781 -7.71 0.95 29.48
N GLY A 782 -6.81 1.03 28.50
CA GLY A 782 -5.51 0.39 28.60
C GLY A 782 -4.44 1.00 27.73
N VAL A 783 -3.21 0.56 27.98
CA VAL A 783 -2.02 0.88 27.21
C VAL A 783 -1.40 -0.42 26.72
N GLU A 784 -1.27 -0.53 25.41
CA GLU A 784 -0.50 -1.59 24.76
C GLU A 784 0.90 -1.05 24.45
N CYS A 785 1.93 -1.74 24.89
CA CYS A 785 3.31 -1.52 24.55
C CYS A 785 3.77 -2.65 23.62
N ASN A 786 3.59 -2.42 22.33
CA ASN A 786 3.85 -3.40 21.28
C ASN A 786 5.32 -3.33 20.82
N GLN A 787 5.83 -4.42 20.25
CA GLN A 787 7.18 -4.52 19.69
C GLN A 787 8.31 -4.20 20.70
N LEU A 788 8.14 -4.60 21.96
CA LEU A 788 9.19 -4.54 22.99
C LEU A 788 10.44 -5.35 22.60
N PHE A 789 10.24 -6.58 22.09
CA PHE A 789 11.34 -7.46 21.67
C PHE A 789 10.87 -8.42 20.57
N LYS A 790 11.49 -8.37 19.38
CA LYS A 790 11.21 -9.29 18.26
C LYS A 790 9.72 -9.51 17.96
N GLY A 791 8.92 -8.43 18.03
CA GLY A 791 7.47 -8.47 17.80
C GLY A 791 6.61 -8.71 19.04
N PHE A 792 7.17 -9.21 20.14
CA PHE A 792 6.45 -9.35 21.41
C PHE A 792 6.22 -8.01 22.08
N GLY A 793 5.11 -7.88 22.78
CA GLY A 793 4.71 -6.71 23.56
C GLY A 793 3.91 -7.09 24.80
N LEU A 794 3.50 -6.07 25.55
CA LEU A 794 2.68 -6.21 26.74
C LEU A 794 1.49 -5.25 26.67
N SER A 795 0.35 -5.66 27.19
CA SER A 795 -0.86 -4.84 27.28
C SER A 795 -1.34 -4.79 28.72
N PHE A 796 -1.72 -3.60 29.16
CA PHE A 796 -2.25 -3.33 30.50
C PHE A 796 -3.60 -2.64 30.34
N THR A 797 -4.67 -3.26 30.83
CA THR A 797 -6.03 -2.74 30.70
C THR A 797 -6.75 -2.80 32.03
N TYR A 798 -7.57 -1.78 32.32
CA TYR A 798 -8.31 -1.65 33.57
C TYR A 798 -9.80 -1.41 33.28
N ARG A 799 -10.69 -2.20 33.91
CA ARG A 799 -12.15 -1.97 33.88
C ARG A 799 -12.59 -1.04 34.98
N TYR A 800 -13.57 -0.19 34.69
CA TYR A 800 -14.13 0.76 35.65
C TYR A 800 -15.60 1.05 35.36
N GLY A 801 -16.23 1.81 36.25
CA GLY A 801 -17.65 2.16 36.14
C GLY A 801 -18.57 1.13 36.81
N PRO A 802 -19.83 1.00 36.34
CA PRO A 802 -20.88 0.24 37.02
C PRO A 802 -20.57 -1.26 37.22
N TYR A 803 -19.74 -1.84 36.36
CA TYR A 803 -19.32 -3.24 36.41
C TYR A 803 -17.88 -3.40 36.93
N SER A 804 -17.38 -2.46 37.73
CA SER A 804 -16.11 -2.66 38.45
C SER A 804 -16.26 -3.74 39.54
N LEU A 805 -15.20 -4.52 39.77
CA LEU A 805 -15.12 -5.54 40.81
C LEU A 805 -14.61 -4.96 42.12
N PRO A 806 -14.93 -5.57 43.27
CA PRO A 806 -14.53 -5.05 44.58
C PRO A 806 -13.01 -4.89 44.76
N HIS A 807 -12.21 -5.79 44.20
CA HIS A 807 -10.75 -5.76 44.34
C HIS A 807 -10.08 -5.10 43.14
N PHE A 808 -9.08 -4.25 43.40
CA PHE A 808 -8.34 -3.54 42.34
C PHE A 808 -7.71 -4.50 41.33
N GLU A 809 -7.07 -5.56 41.80
CA GLU A 809 -6.42 -6.56 40.96
C GLU A 809 -7.41 -7.30 40.05
N ASP A 810 -8.68 -7.40 40.47
CA ASP A 810 -9.69 -8.07 39.68
C ASP A 810 -10.07 -7.28 38.43
N ASN A 811 -9.90 -5.96 38.50
CA ASN A 811 -10.19 -5.04 37.43
C ASN A 811 -9.04 -4.87 36.43
N LEU A 812 -7.86 -5.43 36.72
CA LEU A 812 -6.64 -5.29 35.91
C LEU A 812 -6.40 -6.54 35.06
N ALA A 813 -6.11 -6.33 33.78
CA ALA A 813 -5.61 -7.36 32.87
C ALA A 813 -4.20 -7.01 32.37
N ILE A 814 -3.26 -7.94 32.53
CA ILE A 814 -1.93 -7.89 31.93
C ILE A 814 -1.85 -9.01 30.89
N LYS A 815 -1.45 -8.68 29.66
CA LYS A 815 -1.42 -9.63 28.55
C LYS A 815 -0.19 -9.49 27.69
N PHE A 816 0.21 -10.57 27.04
CA PHE A 816 1.21 -10.55 25.98
C PHE A 816 0.57 -10.11 24.67
N SER A 817 1.25 -9.29 23.89
CA SER A 817 0.88 -9.02 22.50
C SER A 817 1.97 -9.55 21.58
N PHE A 818 1.60 -9.93 20.36
CA PHE A 818 2.57 -10.32 19.35
C PHE A 818 2.20 -9.68 18.02
N PHE A 819 3.15 -8.94 17.47
CA PHE A 819 3.05 -8.31 16.17
C PHE A 819 4.16 -8.87 15.28
N LEU A 820 3.78 -9.67 14.29
CA LEU A 820 4.70 -10.15 13.27
C LEU A 820 4.80 -9.12 12.14
N ASP A 821 5.88 -8.36 12.14
CA ASP A 821 6.25 -7.52 11.00
C ASP A 821 7.15 -8.34 10.05
N ILE A 822 6.57 -8.85 8.96
CA ILE A 822 7.32 -9.61 7.95
C ILE A 822 7.99 -8.67 6.93
N GLY A 823 7.82 -7.36 7.14
CA GLY A 823 8.41 -6.34 6.32
C GLY A 823 7.79 -6.17 4.94
N ILE A 824 6.84 -7.01 4.49
CA ILE A 824 6.31 -7.03 3.11
C ILE A 824 5.47 -5.79 2.77
#